data_AF-A0A015KDJ1-F1
#
_entry.id   AF-A0A015KDJ1-F1
#
_cell.length_a   1.000
_cell.length_b   1.000
_cell.length_c   1.000
_cell.angle_alpha   90.00
_cell.angle_beta   90.00
_cell.angle_gamma   90.00
#
_symmetry.space_group_name_H-M   'P 1'
#
loop_
_entity.id
_entity.type
_entity.pdbx_description
1 polymer ?
#
loop_
_entity_poly.entity_id
_entity_poly.type
_entity_poly.pdbx_seq_one_letter_code
_entity_poly.pdbx_strand_id
1 'polypeptide(L)'
;MVLNDYFCKTCGKIYTDVHNEWCIFCQINDIEQNFANWTSGNEKVDETIQEMQLKIGNITDIIFKWVPYGQFINIKKIGKSTFTTVHSAIWTDGLKYNFEKHEWERKSNKRVTLKCLYDLHGLKEIKSYTIAILRGVPKIYGITQNPDTNDFVMVLQGRIYCEKCGDKYTVLKFKWCKPCQINDLKQNFTNWTSGNEKIDEFIQEMQLKIESSNDRIVEWIPYNQFNDIKKIGNDDITTIYTAVWINGPLEYHGKNKKEQERIPNEKVILKYLYNSQNNINEFLNELKLFLNYRFNFPTLCGVSQNPDTKEYIIVHQDGSYCKDCAGAFTNISDKWCKPCQISVLKKNFANWTSGNEKIDEIIQEGQLKIKTYSDRIIEWISYDKFKNINEIGKDDFAELYSAIWKDGTLYYNSGKVGLIKIPDNKVMLKRFYNSRDITNEFFNEVKSSINKNEICGISQNPTTEDYIIVYKFNNYCQKCGYKYITYGWCKTCYINNLKYNFTTWTSGNKKVDEFIQEMQLNIKSHNDVIFEWIPYNQFNDIKEIHIDDFTTVRSAIWTDGPLCGYNYGYILKRNFYKKVALKCLHNSQNNTIELLNEVKLYSINKNDKSNIRIYGISQDPDTKDYILVFQDSYCEKCGKTYANANAKDLSYKWCNPCHIDNLKQNFTNWTSGNEKIDNFIQTMQ
;
A
#
# COMPACT_ATOMS: atom_id res chain seq x y z
N MET A 1 10.30 0.02 39.97
CA MET A 1 10.26 -1.36 39.42
C MET A 1 9.73 -1.27 38.01
N VAL A 2 10.41 -1.61 36.91
CA VAL A 2 11.75 -2.16 36.64
C VAL A 2 12.18 -1.46 35.33
N LEU A 3 13.21 -0.61 35.37
CA LEU A 3 13.76 0.09 34.19
C LEU A 3 14.82 -0.76 33.45
N ASN A 4 15.26 -1.89 34.03
CA ASN A 4 16.36 -2.70 33.54
C ASN A 4 16.02 -3.66 32.40
N ASP A 5 14.75 -3.89 32.07
CA ASP A 5 14.36 -4.91 31.09
C ASP A 5 14.48 -4.44 29.62
N TYR A 6 14.70 -3.14 29.39
CA TYR A 6 14.82 -2.56 28.05
C TYR A 6 16.27 -2.36 27.59
N PHE A 7 17.24 -2.47 28.51
CA PHE A 7 18.64 -2.23 28.23
C PHE A 7 19.37 -3.56 28.04
N CYS A 8 20.18 -3.62 26.98
CA CYS A 8 21.07 -4.73 26.72
C CYS A 8 22.04 -4.90 27.88
N LYS A 9 21.99 -6.07 28.51
CA LYS A 9 22.83 -6.44 29.66
C LYS A 9 24.33 -6.40 29.35
N THR A 10 24.70 -6.50 28.07
CA THR A 10 26.10 -6.53 27.61
C THR A 10 26.68 -5.14 27.35
N CYS A 11 25.96 -4.26 26.65
CA CYS A 11 26.49 -2.96 26.23
C CYS A 11 25.79 -1.74 26.85
N GLY A 12 24.75 -1.94 27.66
CA GLY A 12 23.98 -0.86 28.30
C GLY A 12 23.13 -0.02 27.33
N LYS A 13 23.12 -0.33 26.02
CA LYS A 13 22.24 0.32 25.05
C LYS A 13 20.87 -0.35 25.02
N ILE A 14 19.84 0.37 24.58
CA ILE A 14 18.47 -0.16 24.47
C ILE A 14 18.44 -1.33 23.45
N TYR A 15 17.73 -2.41 23.79
CA TYR A 15 17.48 -3.52 22.86
C TYR A 15 16.77 -3.03 21.59
N THR A 16 17.22 -3.49 20.43
CA THR A 16 16.60 -3.18 19.12
C THR A 16 15.30 -3.96 18.94
N ASP A 17 15.24 -5.17 19.48
CA ASP A 17 14.01 -5.93 19.68
C ASP A 17 13.92 -6.34 21.16
N VAL A 18 13.10 -5.61 21.91
CA VAL A 18 12.91 -5.79 23.35
C VAL A 18 12.27 -7.14 23.66
N HIS A 19 11.39 -7.65 22.80
CA HIS A 19 10.69 -8.91 23.05
C HIS A 19 11.62 -10.12 22.98
N ASN A 20 12.65 -10.05 22.14
CA ASN A 20 13.64 -11.11 21.95
C ASN A 20 14.98 -10.83 22.65
N GLU A 21 15.05 -9.80 23.51
CA GLU A 21 16.31 -9.33 24.14
C GLU A 21 17.47 -9.19 23.12
N TRP A 22 17.17 -8.69 21.92
CA TRP A 22 18.15 -8.61 20.84
C TRP A 22 18.70 -7.19 20.66
N CYS A 23 20.03 -7.08 20.67
CA CYS A 23 20.74 -5.80 20.55
C CYS A 23 21.56 -5.77 19.26
N ILE A 24 21.16 -4.92 18.31
CA ILE A 24 21.88 -4.73 17.04
C ILE A 24 23.33 -4.30 17.26
N PHE A 25 23.59 -3.46 18.27
CA PHE A 25 24.93 -2.95 18.56
C PHE A 25 25.86 -4.06 19.05
N CYS A 26 25.38 -4.96 19.91
CA CYS A 26 26.15 -6.12 20.35
C CYS A 26 26.42 -7.08 19.19
N GLN A 27 25.42 -7.31 18.33
CA GLN A 27 25.61 -8.19 17.18
C GLN A 27 26.59 -7.61 16.15
N ILE A 28 26.49 -6.31 15.84
CA ILE A 28 27.45 -5.64 14.96
C ILE A 28 28.86 -5.72 15.56
N ASN A 29 29.02 -5.42 16.85
CA ASN A 29 30.31 -5.50 17.51
C ASN A 29 30.89 -6.93 17.49
N ASP A 30 30.07 -7.96 17.74
CA ASP A 30 30.50 -9.36 17.64
C ASP A 30 30.93 -9.71 16.20
N ILE A 31 30.18 -9.26 15.19
CA ILE A 31 30.54 -9.44 13.78
C ILE A 31 31.88 -8.76 13.44
N GLU A 32 32.06 -7.51 13.86
CA GLU A 32 33.28 -6.72 13.61
C GLU A 32 34.51 -7.40 14.24
N GLN A 33 34.40 -7.89 15.48
CA GLN A 33 35.47 -8.63 16.15
C GLN A 33 35.82 -9.94 15.44
N ASN A 34 34.88 -10.50 14.68
CA ASN A 34 35.03 -11.78 13.99
C ASN A 34 35.34 -11.63 12.49
N PHE A 35 35.53 -10.43 11.93
CA PHE A 35 35.77 -10.27 10.48
C PHE A 35 36.93 -11.14 9.94
N ALA A 36 37.99 -11.34 10.73
CA ALA A 36 39.11 -12.19 10.36
C ALA A 36 38.72 -13.67 10.10
N ASN A 37 37.62 -14.15 10.69
CA ASN A 37 37.16 -15.53 10.56
C ASN A 37 36.43 -15.81 9.22
N TRP A 38 36.14 -14.77 8.41
CA TRP A 38 35.27 -14.84 7.24
C TRP A 38 36.00 -14.40 5.96
N THR A 39 37.33 -14.42 5.99
CA THR A 39 38.18 -14.00 4.87
C THR A 39 38.15 -15.01 3.71
N SER A 40 38.10 -14.47 2.50
CA SER A 40 38.26 -15.17 1.24
C SER A 40 39.70 -15.19 0.74
N GLY A 41 40.60 -14.41 1.38
CA GLY A 41 41.93 -14.12 0.86
C GLY A 41 41.96 -13.05 -0.24
N ASN A 42 40.80 -12.46 -0.59
CA ASN A 42 40.69 -11.35 -1.54
C ASN A 42 40.08 -10.11 -0.85
N GLU A 43 40.86 -9.03 -0.78
CA GLU A 43 40.50 -7.80 -0.06
C GLU A 43 39.14 -7.22 -0.49
N LYS A 44 38.87 -7.12 -1.80
CA LYS A 44 37.60 -6.54 -2.32
C LYS A 44 36.38 -7.40 -2.01
N VAL A 45 36.56 -8.72 -1.95
CA VAL A 45 35.49 -9.66 -1.59
C VAL A 45 35.23 -9.59 -0.09
N ASP A 46 36.29 -9.50 0.71
CA ASP A 46 36.21 -9.37 2.17
C ASP A 46 35.51 -8.05 2.55
N GLU A 47 35.86 -6.93 1.93
CA GLU A 47 35.14 -5.65 2.06
C GLU A 47 33.65 -5.81 1.72
N THR A 48 33.33 -6.51 0.63
CA THR A 48 31.94 -6.75 0.22
C THR A 48 31.19 -7.62 1.25
N ILE A 49 31.84 -8.62 1.84
CA ILE A 49 31.27 -9.44 2.91
C ILE A 49 30.99 -8.58 4.13
N GLN A 50 31.95 -7.78 4.58
CA GLN A 50 31.82 -6.89 5.73
C GLN A 50 30.67 -5.88 5.53
N GLU A 51 30.64 -5.18 4.39
CA GLU A 51 29.55 -4.26 4.06
C GLU A 51 28.17 -4.93 4.10
N MET A 52 28.07 -6.17 3.62
CA MET A 52 26.80 -6.91 3.65
C MET A 52 26.43 -7.37 5.05
N GLN A 53 27.39 -7.76 5.89
CA GLN A 53 27.15 -8.14 7.29
C GLN A 53 26.68 -6.94 8.13
N LEU A 54 27.17 -5.74 7.85
CA LEU A 54 26.77 -4.51 8.54
C LEU A 54 25.37 -4.00 8.17
N LYS A 55 24.70 -4.60 7.17
CA LYS A 55 23.31 -4.26 6.80
C LYS A 55 22.25 -4.90 7.70
N ILE A 56 22.65 -5.66 8.74
CA ILE A 56 21.70 -6.38 9.61
C ILE A 56 20.85 -5.36 10.35
N GLY A 57 19.53 -5.53 10.27
CA GLY A 57 18.54 -4.69 10.94
C GLY A 57 17.54 -5.48 11.78
N ASN A 58 17.53 -6.81 11.66
CA ASN A 58 16.60 -7.69 12.38
C ASN A 58 17.30 -8.98 12.84
N ILE A 59 16.85 -9.54 13.98
CA ILE A 59 17.35 -10.81 14.53
C ILE A 59 17.26 -11.99 13.55
N THR A 60 16.31 -11.94 12.61
CA THR A 60 16.09 -12.99 11.61
C THR A 60 16.96 -12.83 10.36
N ASP A 61 17.73 -11.74 10.22
CA ASP A 61 18.52 -11.48 9.02
C ASP A 61 19.63 -12.52 8.84
N ILE A 62 19.96 -12.83 7.58
CA ILE A 62 21.03 -13.77 7.26
C ILE A 62 22.36 -13.06 7.42
N ILE A 63 23.26 -13.66 8.21
CA ILE A 63 24.66 -13.25 8.24
C ILE A 63 25.33 -13.71 6.94
N PHE A 64 25.59 -12.76 6.05
CA PHE A 64 26.27 -12.98 4.77
C PHE A 64 27.73 -13.40 5.00
N LYS A 65 28.24 -14.39 4.24
CA LYS A 65 29.56 -14.97 4.52
C LYS A 65 30.36 -15.48 3.34
N TRP A 66 31.65 -15.70 3.57
CA TRP A 66 32.42 -16.63 2.76
C TRP A 66 31.94 -18.06 2.99
N VAL A 67 31.67 -18.79 1.92
CA VAL A 67 31.31 -20.21 1.95
C VAL A 67 32.39 -21.00 1.22
N PRO A 68 33.12 -21.93 1.89
CA PRO A 68 34.10 -22.75 1.20
C PRO A 68 33.48 -23.58 0.08
N TYR A 69 34.06 -23.53 -1.12
CA TYR A 69 33.48 -24.16 -2.32
C TYR A 69 33.30 -25.68 -2.16
N GLY A 70 34.22 -26.33 -1.43
CA GLY A 70 34.13 -27.77 -1.12
C GLY A 70 32.91 -28.20 -0.32
N GLN A 71 32.11 -27.26 0.22
CA GLN A 71 30.83 -27.57 0.85
C GLN A 71 29.68 -27.78 -0.15
N PHE A 72 29.92 -27.59 -1.45
CA PHE A 72 28.91 -27.79 -2.49
C PHE A 72 29.14 -29.11 -3.22
N ILE A 73 28.13 -29.98 -3.18
CA ILE A 73 28.12 -31.26 -3.91
C ILE A 73 27.01 -31.27 -4.95
N ASN A 74 27.12 -32.18 -5.92
CA ASN A 74 26.12 -32.39 -6.97
C ASN A 74 25.81 -31.09 -7.75
N ILE A 75 26.88 -30.36 -8.11
CA ILE A 75 26.79 -29.10 -8.86
C ILE A 75 26.35 -29.43 -10.29
N LYS A 76 25.19 -28.89 -10.70
CA LYS A 76 24.60 -29.08 -12.03
C LYS A 76 24.29 -27.75 -12.68
N LYS A 77 24.69 -27.55 -13.93
CA LYS A 77 24.34 -26.35 -14.69
C LYS A 77 22.83 -26.29 -14.91
N ILE A 78 22.21 -25.15 -14.56
CA ILE A 78 20.77 -24.87 -14.71
C ILE A 78 20.51 -24.15 -16.02
N GLY A 79 21.35 -23.16 -16.35
CA GLY A 79 21.17 -22.35 -17.55
C GLY A 79 22.28 -21.32 -17.70
N LYS A 80 22.41 -20.81 -18.92
CA LYS A 80 23.32 -19.73 -19.28
C LYS A 80 22.46 -18.63 -19.93
N SER A 81 22.35 -17.49 -19.28
CA SER A 81 21.83 -16.28 -19.92
C SER A 81 22.97 -15.55 -20.62
N THR A 82 22.65 -14.46 -21.33
CA THR A 82 23.64 -13.61 -22.01
C THR A 82 24.76 -13.10 -21.09
N PHE A 83 24.51 -12.96 -19.79
CA PHE A 83 25.45 -12.35 -18.84
C PHE A 83 25.80 -13.23 -17.63
N THR A 84 25.15 -14.39 -17.45
CA THR A 84 25.30 -15.17 -16.22
C THR A 84 25.23 -16.67 -16.49
N THR A 85 25.96 -17.46 -15.70
CA THR A 85 25.78 -18.91 -15.66
C THR A 85 25.40 -19.32 -14.26
N VAL A 86 24.36 -20.14 -14.18
CA VAL A 86 23.74 -20.52 -12.92
C VAL A 86 23.79 -22.04 -12.77
N HIS A 87 24.19 -22.50 -11.59
CA HIS A 87 24.27 -23.90 -11.21
C HIS A 87 23.37 -24.19 -10.00
N SER A 88 22.83 -25.40 -9.90
CA SER A 88 22.18 -25.92 -8.71
C SER A 88 23.21 -26.75 -7.96
N ALA A 89 23.27 -26.61 -6.64
CA ALA A 89 24.11 -27.47 -5.81
C ALA A 89 23.40 -27.86 -4.52
N ILE A 90 23.93 -28.87 -3.84
CA ILE A 90 23.59 -29.21 -2.47
C ILE A 90 24.68 -28.64 -1.57
N TRP A 91 24.32 -27.71 -0.71
CA TRP A 91 25.17 -27.20 0.35
C TRP A 91 25.11 -28.15 1.55
N THR A 92 26.22 -28.83 1.82
CA THR A 92 26.31 -29.87 2.86
C THR A 92 26.20 -29.31 4.28
N ASP A 93 26.47 -28.02 4.43
CA ASP A 93 26.57 -27.32 5.72
C ASP A 93 25.69 -26.06 5.79
N GLY A 94 24.46 -26.17 5.27
CA GLY A 94 23.55 -25.02 5.14
C GLY A 94 22.99 -24.51 6.47
N LEU A 95 22.62 -23.23 6.51
CA LEU A 95 21.96 -22.60 7.67
C LEU A 95 20.43 -22.50 7.46
N LYS A 96 19.62 -22.74 8.50
CA LYS A 96 18.17 -22.50 8.52
C LYS A 96 17.77 -21.81 9.82
N TYR A 97 17.07 -20.68 9.72
CA TYR A 97 16.49 -20.02 10.89
C TYR A 97 15.26 -20.80 11.38
N ASN A 98 15.24 -21.12 12.66
CA ASN A 98 14.12 -21.70 13.38
C ASN A 98 13.30 -20.57 14.02
N PHE A 99 12.10 -20.33 13.50
CA PHE A 99 11.22 -19.27 13.99
C PHE A 99 10.59 -19.56 15.35
N GLU A 100 10.51 -20.83 15.77
CA GLU A 100 9.94 -21.22 17.06
C GLU A 100 10.95 -21.03 18.19
N LYS A 101 12.24 -21.24 17.88
CA LYS A 101 13.35 -21.12 18.84
C LYS A 101 14.14 -19.82 18.69
N HIS A 102 13.82 -19.00 17.70
CA HIS A 102 14.53 -17.77 17.37
C HIS A 102 16.05 -17.93 17.09
N GLU A 103 16.48 -19.10 16.61
CA GLU A 103 17.92 -19.45 16.42
C GLU A 103 18.24 -19.98 15.01
N TRP A 104 19.53 -19.94 14.63
CA TRP A 104 20.02 -20.53 13.39
C TRP A 104 20.47 -21.98 13.61
N GLU A 105 19.80 -22.92 12.98
CA GLU A 105 20.15 -24.34 13.01
C GLU A 105 20.98 -24.73 11.77
N ARG A 106 21.97 -25.60 11.98
CA ARG A 106 22.68 -26.26 10.89
C ARG A 106 21.76 -27.30 10.26
N LYS A 107 21.53 -27.17 8.96
CA LYS A 107 20.74 -28.11 8.17
C LYS A 107 21.60 -28.70 7.07
N SER A 108 21.92 -29.96 7.23
CA SER A 108 22.63 -30.72 6.21
C SER A 108 21.80 -30.81 4.92
N ASN A 109 22.50 -30.83 3.79
CA ASN A 109 21.95 -31.09 2.46
C ASN A 109 20.89 -30.08 1.97
N LYS A 110 21.19 -28.79 2.12
CA LYS A 110 20.31 -27.71 1.65
C LYS A 110 20.54 -27.43 0.16
N ARG A 111 19.48 -27.44 -0.65
CA ARG A 111 19.58 -27.04 -2.06
C ARG A 111 19.83 -25.52 -2.18
N VAL A 112 20.87 -25.15 -2.91
CA VAL A 112 21.26 -23.76 -3.20
C VAL A 112 21.37 -23.53 -4.70
N THR A 113 21.38 -22.25 -5.07
CA THR A 113 21.67 -21.80 -6.43
C THR A 113 22.99 -21.05 -6.41
N LEU A 114 23.91 -21.41 -7.31
CA LEU A 114 25.24 -20.82 -7.47
C LEU A 114 25.25 -19.98 -8.74
N LYS A 115 25.37 -18.66 -8.62
CA LYS A 115 25.43 -17.74 -9.76
C LYS A 115 26.87 -17.25 -9.95
N CYS A 116 27.48 -17.60 -11.09
CA CYS A 116 28.83 -17.13 -11.44
C CYS A 116 28.84 -15.61 -11.72
N LEU A 117 29.88 -14.94 -11.23
CA LEU A 117 30.14 -13.51 -11.39
C LEU A 117 31.41 -13.38 -12.23
N TYR A 118 31.28 -12.91 -13.47
CA TYR A 118 32.37 -12.93 -14.45
C TYR A 118 33.34 -11.72 -14.35
N ASP A 119 33.16 -10.83 -13.37
CA ASP A 119 33.98 -9.63 -13.13
C ASP A 119 33.67 -8.94 -11.77
N LEU A 120 34.38 -7.84 -11.47
CA LEU A 120 34.12 -6.95 -10.32
C LEU A 120 32.72 -6.28 -10.36
N HIS A 121 32.05 -6.23 -11.52
CA HIS A 121 30.68 -5.73 -11.62
C HIS A 121 29.69 -6.63 -10.87
N GLY A 122 30.01 -7.93 -10.74
CA GLY A 122 29.25 -8.87 -9.90
C GLY A 122 29.21 -8.51 -8.41
N LEU A 123 30.24 -7.84 -7.87
CA LEU A 123 30.26 -7.39 -6.47
C LEU A 123 29.29 -6.22 -6.23
N LYS A 124 29.12 -5.32 -7.21
CA LYS A 124 28.10 -4.26 -7.15
C LYS A 124 26.69 -4.84 -7.09
N GLU A 125 26.44 -5.93 -7.84
CA GLU A 125 25.16 -6.63 -7.81
C GLU A 125 24.86 -7.17 -6.41
N ILE A 126 25.83 -7.80 -5.73
CA ILE A 126 25.68 -8.32 -4.36
C ILE A 126 25.22 -7.22 -3.41
N LYS A 127 25.86 -6.04 -3.49
CA LYS A 127 25.54 -4.89 -2.63
C LYS A 127 24.10 -4.39 -2.80
N SER A 128 23.44 -4.69 -3.92
CA SER A 128 22.02 -4.34 -4.14
C SER A 128 21.03 -5.30 -3.48
N TYR A 129 21.45 -6.51 -3.07
CA TYR A 129 20.57 -7.46 -2.41
C TYR A 129 20.24 -7.04 -0.98
N THR A 130 19.00 -7.30 -0.58
CA THR A 130 18.56 -7.19 0.80
C THR A 130 18.87 -8.49 1.55
N ILE A 131 19.46 -8.39 2.74
CA ILE A 131 19.68 -9.54 3.63
C ILE A 131 18.47 -9.87 4.52
N ALA A 132 17.48 -8.97 4.57
CA ALA A 132 16.25 -9.16 5.31
C ALA A 132 15.41 -10.33 4.77
N ILE A 133 14.81 -11.08 5.69
CA ILE A 133 13.89 -12.18 5.34
C ILE A 133 12.54 -11.60 4.92
N LEU A 134 12.41 -11.27 3.63
CA LEU A 134 11.15 -10.83 3.03
C LEU A 134 10.48 -11.98 2.26
N ARG A 135 9.15 -12.12 2.40
CA ARG A 135 8.38 -13.11 1.61
C ARG A 135 8.50 -12.77 0.13
N GLY A 136 8.99 -13.73 -0.67
CA GLY A 136 9.12 -13.57 -2.12
C GLY A 136 10.42 -12.92 -2.60
N VAL A 137 11.31 -12.51 -1.68
CA VAL A 137 12.65 -12.04 -2.03
C VAL A 137 13.65 -13.20 -1.86
N PRO A 138 14.51 -13.47 -2.86
CA PRO A 138 15.57 -14.47 -2.75
C PRO A 138 16.51 -14.21 -1.58
N LYS A 139 16.75 -15.24 -0.77
CA LYS A 139 17.78 -15.19 0.27
C LYS A 139 19.17 -15.33 -0.35
N ILE A 140 20.10 -14.47 0.06
CA ILE A 140 21.52 -14.55 -0.28
C ILE A 140 22.29 -15.02 0.96
N TYR A 141 23.11 -16.06 0.82
CA TYR A 141 23.86 -16.65 1.93
C TYR A 141 25.30 -16.19 1.98
N GLY A 142 25.89 -15.85 0.82
CA GLY A 142 27.31 -15.58 0.79
C GLY A 142 27.93 -15.58 -0.60
N ILE A 143 29.27 -15.56 -0.60
CA ILE A 143 30.13 -15.67 -1.77
C ILE A 143 31.01 -16.90 -1.60
N THR A 144 31.35 -17.55 -2.70
CA THR A 144 32.37 -18.58 -2.78
C THR A 144 33.22 -18.33 -4.02
N GLN A 145 34.31 -19.06 -4.20
CA GLN A 145 35.14 -19.01 -5.40
C GLN A 145 35.31 -20.40 -5.96
N ASN A 146 35.09 -20.55 -7.26
CA ASN A 146 35.35 -21.80 -7.94
C ASN A 146 36.87 -22.02 -8.04
N PRO A 147 37.45 -23.08 -7.45
CA PRO A 147 38.89 -23.33 -7.50
C PRO A 147 39.40 -23.62 -8.92
N ASP A 148 38.55 -24.13 -9.81
CA ASP A 148 38.97 -24.52 -11.16
C ASP A 148 39.02 -23.32 -12.12
N THR A 149 38.09 -22.37 -11.97
CA THR A 149 37.97 -21.21 -12.87
C THR A 149 38.43 -19.90 -12.23
N ASN A 150 38.66 -19.89 -10.92
CA ASN A 150 38.87 -18.70 -10.08
C ASN A 150 37.72 -17.69 -10.08
N ASP A 151 36.57 -18.01 -10.69
CA ASP A 151 35.40 -17.14 -10.71
C ASP A 151 34.75 -17.06 -9.33
N PHE A 152 34.36 -15.84 -8.94
CA PHE A 152 33.50 -15.66 -7.77
C PHE A 152 32.07 -16.09 -8.08
N VAL A 153 31.43 -16.70 -7.08
CA VAL A 153 30.11 -17.30 -7.21
C VAL A 153 29.25 -16.87 -6.04
N MET A 154 28.09 -16.30 -6.35
CA MET A 154 27.09 -15.91 -5.37
C MET A 154 26.28 -17.14 -4.94
N VAL A 155 26.11 -17.32 -3.63
CA VAL A 155 25.37 -18.43 -3.02
C VAL A 155 23.98 -17.95 -2.62
N LEU A 156 22.96 -18.42 -3.35
CA LEU A 156 21.58 -18.00 -3.19
C LEU A 156 20.68 -19.16 -2.73
N GLN A 157 19.48 -18.82 -2.25
CA GLN A 157 18.42 -19.79 -2.00
C GLN A 157 18.20 -20.69 -3.22
N GLY A 158 18.00 -21.99 -2.99
CA GLY A 158 17.68 -22.90 -4.09
C GLY A 158 16.37 -22.52 -4.79
N ARG A 159 16.32 -22.76 -6.11
CA ARG A 159 15.10 -22.67 -6.96
C ARG A 159 14.64 -21.24 -7.32
N ILE A 160 15.57 -20.30 -7.46
CA ILE A 160 15.28 -18.91 -7.89
C ILE A 160 15.25 -18.77 -9.42
N TYR A 161 16.08 -19.55 -10.11
CA TYR A 161 16.28 -19.45 -11.55
C TYR A 161 15.54 -20.56 -12.28
N CYS A 162 15.05 -20.22 -13.47
CA CYS A 162 14.35 -21.10 -14.38
C CYS A 162 15.29 -22.15 -14.94
N GLU A 163 14.90 -23.41 -14.78
CA GLU A 163 15.65 -24.56 -15.32
C GLU A 163 15.61 -24.67 -16.85
N LYS A 164 14.73 -23.93 -17.52
CA LYS A 164 14.66 -23.91 -19.00
C LYS A 164 15.61 -22.87 -19.61
N CYS A 165 15.59 -21.63 -19.11
CA CYS A 165 16.35 -20.52 -19.72
C CYS A 165 17.48 -19.95 -18.85
N GLY A 166 17.56 -20.30 -17.56
CA GLY A 166 18.53 -19.73 -16.64
C GLY A 166 18.20 -18.34 -16.10
N ASP A 167 17.12 -17.70 -16.53
CA ASP A 167 16.65 -16.41 -15.97
C ASP A 167 15.95 -16.59 -14.63
N LYS A 168 15.89 -15.53 -13.83
CA LYS A 168 15.13 -15.53 -12.57
C LYS A 168 13.64 -15.79 -12.85
N TYR A 169 13.01 -16.67 -12.05
CA TYR A 169 11.56 -16.84 -12.09
C TYR A 169 10.85 -15.52 -11.76
N THR A 170 9.88 -15.14 -12.59
CA THR A 170 9.05 -13.95 -12.38
C THR A 170 8.20 -14.10 -11.12
N VAL A 171 7.64 -15.30 -10.87
CA VAL A 171 6.92 -15.63 -9.63
C VAL A 171 7.50 -16.89 -9.01
N LEU A 172 8.27 -16.72 -7.93
CA LEU A 172 9.00 -17.81 -7.24
C LEU A 172 8.08 -18.91 -6.69
N LYS A 173 6.93 -18.53 -6.13
CA LYS A 173 5.98 -19.48 -5.50
C LYS A 173 5.51 -20.56 -6.47
N PHE A 174 5.32 -20.20 -7.73
CA PHE A 174 4.79 -21.06 -8.79
C PHE A 174 5.86 -21.49 -9.79
N LYS A 175 7.13 -21.10 -9.56
CA LYS A 175 8.23 -21.27 -10.50
C LYS A 175 7.86 -20.84 -11.92
N TRP A 176 7.14 -19.73 -12.03
CA TRP A 176 6.66 -19.23 -13.30
C TRP A 176 7.73 -18.34 -13.95
N CYS A 177 8.04 -18.62 -15.22
CA CYS A 177 9.04 -17.90 -15.99
C CYS A 177 8.36 -17.23 -17.20
N LYS A 178 8.12 -15.92 -17.10
CA LYS A 178 7.50 -15.13 -18.17
C LYS A 178 8.26 -15.25 -19.50
N PRO A 179 9.60 -15.11 -19.56
CA PRO A 179 10.35 -15.29 -20.81
C PRO A 179 10.13 -16.66 -21.47
N CYS A 180 10.15 -17.74 -20.67
CA CYS A 180 9.90 -19.08 -21.20
C CYS A 180 8.48 -19.22 -21.74
N GLN A 181 7.47 -18.73 -21.00
CA GLN A 181 6.09 -18.79 -21.49
C GLN A 181 5.90 -18.00 -22.78
N ILE A 182 6.45 -16.79 -22.86
CA ILE A 182 6.37 -15.97 -24.08
C ILE A 182 7.05 -16.69 -25.26
N ASN A 183 8.20 -17.31 -25.03
CA ASN A 183 8.88 -18.09 -26.07
C ASN A 183 8.07 -19.32 -26.50
N ASP A 184 7.51 -20.07 -25.54
CA ASP A 184 6.64 -21.21 -25.80
C ASP A 184 5.40 -20.78 -26.62
N LEU A 185 4.82 -19.60 -26.34
CA LEU A 185 3.72 -19.02 -27.12
C LEU A 185 4.15 -18.63 -28.54
N LYS A 186 5.27 -17.92 -28.69
CA LYS A 186 5.81 -17.52 -30.01
C LYS A 186 6.05 -18.70 -30.94
N GLN A 187 6.55 -19.82 -30.42
CA GLN A 187 6.77 -21.03 -31.19
C GLN A 187 5.47 -21.67 -31.70
N ASN A 188 4.34 -21.35 -31.08
CA ASN A 188 3.03 -21.93 -31.37
C ASN A 188 2.06 -20.94 -32.05
N PHE A 189 2.50 -19.74 -32.45
CA PHE A 189 1.63 -18.74 -33.10
C PHE A 189 0.86 -19.29 -34.31
N THR A 190 1.46 -20.20 -35.07
CA THR A 190 0.82 -20.86 -36.23
C THR A 190 -0.36 -21.76 -35.86
N ASN A 191 -0.49 -22.17 -34.60
CA ASN A 191 -1.58 -23.03 -34.13
C ASN A 191 -2.88 -22.25 -33.87
N TRP A 192 -2.82 -20.92 -33.80
CA TRP A 192 -3.96 -20.04 -33.49
C TRP A 192 -4.29 -19.08 -34.63
N THR A 193 -4.08 -19.50 -35.89
CA THR A 193 -4.45 -18.69 -37.05
C THR A 193 -5.94 -18.76 -37.36
N SER A 194 -6.54 -17.59 -37.58
CA SER A 194 -7.92 -17.40 -38.03
C SER A 194 -8.05 -17.38 -39.55
N GLY A 195 -6.94 -17.24 -40.28
CA GLY A 195 -6.92 -16.89 -41.69
C GLY A 195 -7.13 -15.39 -41.97
N ASN A 196 -7.30 -14.55 -40.93
CA ASN A 196 -7.34 -13.10 -41.02
C ASN A 196 -6.13 -12.49 -40.30
N GLU A 197 -5.23 -11.87 -41.05
CA GLU A 197 -3.97 -11.31 -40.53
C GLU A 197 -4.17 -10.35 -39.34
N LYS A 198 -5.19 -9.48 -39.40
CA LYS A 198 -5.45 -8.49 -38.33
C LYS A 198 -5.92 -9.14 -37.03
N ILE A 199 -6.67 -10.23 -37.10
CA ILE A 199 -7.11 -10.96 -35.90
C ILE A 199 -5.94 -11.74 -35.32
N ASP A 200 -5.13 -12.36 -36.18
CA ASP A 200 -3.95 -13.11 -35.76
C ASP A 200 -2.94 -12.19 -35.08
N GLU A 201 -2.69 -11.00 -35.62
CA GLU A 201 -1.87 -9.95 -34.98
C GLU A 201 -2.41 -9.56 -33.60
N PHE A 202 -3.73 -9.34 -33.47
CA PHE A 202 -4.35 -9.00 -32.18
C PHE A 202 -4.17 -10.12 -31.14
N ILE A 203 -4.39 -11.38 -31.54
CA ILE A 203 -4.21 -12.54 -30.65
C ILE A 203 -2.76 -12.62 -30.18
N GLN A 204 -1.79 -12.47 -31.09
CA GLN A 204 -0.38 -12.47 -30.75
C GLN A 204 -0.02 -11.31 -29.81
N GLU A 205 -0.54 -10.11 -30.04
CA GLU A 205 -0.32 -8.96 -29.16
C GLU A 205 -0.82 -9.23 -27.73
N MET A 206 -2.03 -9.80 -27.60
CA MET A 206 -2.58 -10.20 -26.29
C MET A 206 -1.72 -11.26 -25.60
N GLN A 207 -1.26 -12.26 -26.33
CA GLN A 207 -0.40 -13.33 -25.81
C GLN A 207 0.95 -12.81 -25.32
N LEU A 208 1.52 -11.78 -25.95
CA LEU A 208 2.77 -11.14 -25.53
C LEU A 208 2.63 -10.22 -24.31
N LYS A 209 1.41 -9.76 -24.00
CA LYS A 209 1.09 -8.85 -22.89
C LYS A 209 0.86 -9.52 -21.54
N ILE A 210 1.03 -10.84 -21.44
CA ILE A 210 0.88 -11.57 -20.18
C ILE A 210 1.86 -11.06 -19.10
N GLU A 211 1.37 -10.83 -17.88
CA GLU A 211 2.14 -10.36 -16.73
C GLU A 211 2.08 -11.30 -15.53
N SER A 212 1.15 -12.25 -15.53
CA SER A 212 0.95 -13.20 -14.43
C SER A 212 0.77 -14.64 -14.94
N SER A 213 1.10 -15.61 -14.08
CA SER A 213 0.82 -17.03 -14.33
C SER A 213 -0.67 -17.35 -14.43
N ASN A 214 -1.52 -16.45 -13.92
CA ASN A 214 -2.98 -16.61 -13.95
C ASN A 214 -3.63 -15.83 -15.10
N ASP A 215 -2.86 -15.14 -15.94
CA ASP A 215 -3.42 -14.43 -17.08
C ASP A 215 -3.98 -15.42 -18.10
N ARG A 216 -5.17 -15.10 -18.62
CA ARG A 216 -5.81 -15.92 -19.66
C ARG A 216 -5.05 -15.77 -20.96
N ILE A 217 -4.68 -16.90 -21.57
CA ILE A 217 -4.11 -16.93 -22.92
C ILE A 217 -5.27 -16.74 -23.90
N VAL A 218 -5.20 -15.69 -24.71
CA VAL A 218 -6.18 -15.43 -25.78
C VAL A 218 -5.85 -16.34 -26.95
N GLU A 219 -6.85 -17.05 -27.47
CA GLU A 219 -6.67 -18.04 -28.55
C GLU A 219 -7.63 -17.78 -29.72
N TRP A 220 -7.26 -18.23 -30.92
CA TRP A 220 -8.26 -18.53 -31.93
C TRP A 220 -8.91 -19.88 -31.58
N ILE A 221 -10.23 -19.90 -31.50
CA ILE A 221 -11.00 -21.07 -31.08
C ILE A 221 -11.84 -21.53 -32.27
N PRO A 222 -11.56 -22.70 -32.87
CA PRO A 222 -12.39 -23.24 -33.93
C PRO A 222 -13.84 -23.43 -33.47
N TYR A 223 -14.82 -23.09 -34.30
CA TYR A 223 -16.23 -23.09 -33.91
C TYR A 223 -16.75 -24.46 -33.44
N ASN A 224 -16.21 -25.54 -34.02
CA ASN A 224 -16.54 -26.92 -33.62
C ASN A 224 -16.08 -27.31 -32.21
N GLN A 225 -15.39 -26.40 -31.50
CA GLN A 225 -15.01 -26.55 -30.10
C GLN A 225 -16.11 -26.13 -29.12
N PHE A 226 -17.25 -25.62 -29.62
CA PHE A 226 -18.37 -25.19 -28.78
C PHE A 226 -19.53 -26.17 -28.84
N ASN A 227 -19.91 -26.70 -27.67
CA ASN A 227 -21.11 -27.51 -27.47
C ASN A 227 -22.15 -26.75 -26.62
N ASP A 228 -23.38 -27.28 -26.57
CA ASP A 228 -24.47 -26.76 -25.73
C ASP A 228 -24.73 -25.26 -25.89
N ILE A 229 -24.67 -24.76 -27.14
CA ILE A 229 -24.88 -23.34 -27.46
C ILE A 229 -26.33 -22.95 -27.17
N LYS A 230 -26.54 -21.99 -26.26
CA LYS A 230 -27.88 -21.51 -25.83
C LYS A 230 -27.93 -20.00 -25.82
N LYS A 231 -28.95 -19.41 -26.45
CA LYS A 231 -29.15 -17.96 -26.48
C LYS A 231 -29.53 -17.43 -25.09
N ILE A 232 -28.86 -16.38 -24.64
CA ILE A 232 -29.14 -15.67 -23.38
C ILE A 232 -30.02 -14.45 -23.65
N GLY A 233 -29.70 -13.70 -24.70
CA GLY A 233 -30.42 -12.50 -25.09
C GLY A 233 -29.74 -11.81 -26.26
N ASN A 234 -30.35 -10.75 -26.74
CA ASN A 234 -29.83 -9.92 -27.81
C ASN A 234 -30.25 -8.47 -27.59
N ASP A 235 -29.49 -7.55 -28.15
CA ASP A 235 -29.89 -6.17 -28.40
C ASP A 235 -29.89 -5.92 -29.92
N ASP A 236 -29.89 -4.64 -30.32
CA ASP A 236 -29.96 -4.24 -31.72
C ASP A 236 -28.69 -4.59 -32.53
N ILE A 237 -27.54 -4.79 -31.85
CA ILE A 237 -26.23 -4.95 -32.50
C ILE A 237 -25.51 -6.26 -32.13
N THR A 238 -25.95 -6.94 -31.07
CA THR A 238 -25.30 -8.13 -30.54
C THR A 238 -26.27 -9.22 -30.12
N THR A 239 -25.82 -10.47 -30.22
CA THR A 239 -26.48 -11.61 -29.58
C THR A 239 -25.49 -12.34 -28.67
N ILE A 240 -25.94 -12.67 -27.46
CA ILE A 240 -25.14 -13.36 -26.46
C ILE A 240 -25.64 -14.80 -26.30
N TYR A 241 -24.72 -15.75 -26.39
CA TYR A 241 -24.96 -17.17 -26.12
C TYR A 241 -24.07 -17.67 -24.98
N THR A 242 -24.52 -18.69 -24.24
CA THR A 242 -23.62 -19.55 -23.46
C THR A 242 -23.22 -20.76 -24.30
N ALA A 243 -22.01 -21.28 -24.10
CA ALA A 243 -21.57 -22.55 -24.66
C ALA A 243 -20.59 -23.27 -23.71
N VAL A 244 -20.29 -24.52 -23.99
CA VAL A 244 -19.21 -25.29 -23.37
C VAL A 244 -18.05 -25.36 -24.36
N TRP A 245 -16.88 -24.86 -23.98
CA TRP A 245 -15.65 -25.01 -24.75
C TRP A 245 -15.02 -26.37 -24.44
N ILE A 246 -15.08 -27.30 -25.39
CA ILE A 246 -14.71 -28.72 -25.23
C ILE A 246 -13.28 -28.86 -24.73
N ASN A 247 -12.31 -28.33 -25.48
CA ASN A 247 -10.90 -28.38 -25.09
C ASN A 247 -10.58 -27.40 -23.96
N GLY A 248 -11.33 -26.32 -23.86
CA GLY A 248 -11.18 -25.28 -22.86
C GLY A 248 -9.82 -24.54 -22.91
N PRO A 249 -9.63 -23.58 -21.99
CA PRO A 249 -8.48 -22.68 -22.04
C PRO A 249 -7.19 -23.36 -21.60
N LEU A 250 -6.07 -22.85 -22.12
CA LEU A 250 -4.73 -23.21 -21.69
C LEU A 250 -4.35 -22.44 -20.41
N GLU A 251 -3.99 -23.15 -19.33
CA GLU A 251 -3.60 -22.57 -18.03
C GLU A 251 -2.24 -23.06 -17.53
N TYR A 252 -1.57 -22.24 -16.71
CA TYR A 252 -0.28 -22.59 -16.11
C TYR A 252 -0.44 -23.18 -14.69
N HIS A 253 -0.04 -24.44 -14.49
CA HIS A 253 -0.19 -25.13 -13.19
C HIS A 253 1.10 -25.20 -12.36
N GLY A 254 1.46 -24.11 -11.68
CA GLY A 254 2.74 -24.00 -10.97
C GLY A 254 2.96 -24.83 -9.69
N LYS A 255 2.06 -25.73 -9.28
CA LYS A 255 2.22 -26.47 -8.01
C LYS A 255 3.06 -27.74 -8.12
N ASN A 256 2.96 -28.52 -9.20
CA ASN A 256 3.67 -29.81 -9.32
C ASN A 256 4.17 -30.17 -10.73
N LYS A 257 3.69 -29.52 -11.79
CA LYS A 257 4.14 -29.72 -13.18
C LYS A 257 4.57 -28.37 -13.75
N LYS A 258 5.70 -28.32 -14.46
CA LYS A 258 6.24 -27.06 -15.02
C LYS A 258 5.68 -26.79 -16.42
N GLU A 259 4.40 -27.10 -16.62
CA GLU A 259 3.78 -27.22 -17.94
C GLU A 259 2.39 -26.56 -17.95
N GLN A 260 1.98 -26.15 -19.15
CA GLN A 260 0.65 -25.65 -19.42
C GLN A 260 -0.28 -26.85 -19.66
N GLU A 261 -1.48 -26.83 -19.10
CA GLU A 261 -2.49 -27.86 -19.35
C GLU A 261 -3.80 -27.19 -19.78
N ARG A 262 -4.57 -27.87 -20.63
CA ARG A 262 -5.92 -27.41 -20.99
C ARG A 262 -6.91 -27.84 -19.91
N ILE A 263 -7.83 -26.94 -19.57
CA ILE A 263 -8.94 -27.24 -18.66
C ILE A 263 -10.19 -27.52 -19.50
N PRO A 264 -10.53 -28.80 -19.78
CA PRO A 264 -11.62 -29.12 -20.69
C PRO A 264 -13.00 -28.77 -20.12
N ASN A 265 -13.97 -28.61 -21.02
CA ASN A 265 -15.38 -28.36 -20.72
C ASN A 265 -15.63 -27.07 -19.91
N GLU A 266 -14.81 -26.04 -20.10
CA GLU A 266 -15.01 -24.73 -19.49
C GLU A 266 -16.25 -24.06 -20.11
N LYS A 267 -17.11 -23.50 -19.26
CA LYS A 267 -18.27 -22.75 -19.73
C LYS A 267 -17.85 -21.34 -20.16
N VAL A 268 -18.34 -20.92 -21.32
CA VAL A 268 -17.98 -19.65 -21.96
C VAL A 268 -19.22 -18.88 -22.44
N ILE A 269 -19.03 -17.59 -22.68
CA ILE A 269 -19.99 -16.70 -23.32
C ILE A 269 -19.51 -16.40 -24.74
N LEU A 270 -20.40 -16.54 -25.71
CA LEU A 270 -20.18 -16.18 -27.10
C LEU A 270 -20.94 -14.89 -27.41
N LYS A 271 -20.21 -13.78 -27.63
CA LYS A 271 -20.76 -12.49 -28.06
C LYS A 271 -20.65 -12.41 -29.58
N TYR A 272 -21.80 -12.49 -30.26
CA TYR A 272 -21.93 -12.27 -31.69
C TYR A 272 -22.15 -10.79 -31.96
N LEU A 273 -21.37 -10.22 -32.87
CA LEU A 273 -21.55 -8.86 -33.39
C LEU A 273 -22.06 -8.97 -34.82
N TYR A 274 -23.26 -8.46 -35.07
CA TYR A 274 -23.86 -8.50 -36.41
C TYR A 274 -22.98 -7.78 -37.43
N ASN A 275 -22.92 -8.30 -38.65
CA ASN A 275 -22.18 -7.69 -39.77
C ASN A 275 -20.65 -7.56 -39.53
N SER A 276 -20.09 -8.26 -38.54
CA SER A 276 -18.65 -8.22 -38.19
C SER A 276 -17.72 -8.65 -39.33
N GLN A 277 -18.21 -9.47 -40.27
CA GLN A 277 -17.45 -9.84 -41.47
C GLN A 277 -17.22 -8.64 -42.39
N ASN A 278 -18.23 -7.78 -42.58
CA ASN A 278 -18.16 -6.63 -43.48
C ASN A 278 -17.56 -5.39 -42.79
N ASN A 279 -17.59 -5.33 -41.45
CA ASN A 279 -16.99 -4.26 -40.65
C ASN A 279 -15.97 -4.78 -39.62
N ILE A 280 -14.88 -5.37 -40.12
CA ILE A 280 -13.80 -5.90 -39.26
C ILE A 280 -13.18 -4.83 -38.35
N ASN A 281 -13.17 -3.55 -38.76
CA ASN A 281 -12.58 -2.48 -37.97
C ASN A 281 -13.40 -2.19 -36.70
N GLU A 282 -14.72 -2.24 -36.77
CA GLU A 282 -15.60 -2.11 -35.61
C GLU A 282 -15.42 -3.27 -34.63
N PHE A 283 -15.34 -4.49 -35.17
CA PHE A 283 -15.01 -5.68 -34.38
C PHE A 283 -13.64 -5.57 -33.68
N LEU A 284 -12.61 -5.09 -34.39
CA LEU A 284 -11.28 -4.86 -33.81
C LEU A 284 -11.28 -3.75 -32.76
N ASN A 285 -12.11 -2.71 -32.91
CA ASN A 285 -12.24 -1.65 -31.91
C ASN A 285 -12.82 -2.20 -30.59
N GLU A 286 -13.82 -3.08 -30.67
CA GLU A 286 -14.33 -3.82 -29.51
C GLU A 286 -13.23 -4.68 -28.86
N LEU A 287 -12.43 -5.39 -29.66
CA LEU A 287 -11.31 -6.19 -29.16
C LEU A 287 -10.20 -5.34 -28.50
N LYS A 288 -9.90 -4.16 -29.03
CA LYS A 288 -8.90 -3.24 -28.48
C LYS A 288 -9.24 -2.73 -27.07
N LEU A 289 -10.52 -2.76 -26.67
CA LEU A 289 -10.89 -2.44 -25.28
C LEU A 289 -10.20 -3.38 -24.28
N PHE A 290 -9.99 -4.65 -24.63
CA PHE A 290 -9.33 -5.64 -23.78
C PHE A 290 -7.81 -5.42 -23.65
N LEU A 291 -7.18 -4.68 -24.57
CA LEU A 291 -5.77 -4.30 -24.45
C LEU A 291 -5.54 -3.24 -23.37
N ASN A 292 -6.52 -2.35 -23.16
CA ASN A 292 -6.37 -1.15 -22.35
C ASN A 292 -6.92 -1.32 -20.91
N TYR A 293 -7.87 -2.23 -20.70
CA TYR A 293 -8.56 -2.39 -19.42
C TYR A 293 -8.40 -3.81 -18.86
N ARG A 294 -7.48 -3.98 -17.91
CA ARG A 294 -7.23 -5.27 -17.22
C ARG A 294 -8.19 -5.56 -16.06
N PHE A 295 -8.86 -4.52 -15.55
CA PHE A 295 -9.73 -4.60 -14.38
C PHE A 295 -11.17 -4.23 -14.78
N ASN A 296 -12.16 -5.04 -14.39
CA ASN A 296 -13.60 -4.89 -14.66
C ASN A 296 -14.11 -5.20 -16.09
N PHE A 297 -13.29 -5.73 -16.99
CA PHE A 297 -13.76 -6.26 -18.28
C PHE A 297 -13.92 -7.79 -18.24
N PRO A 298 -14.88 -8.36 -19.01
CA PRO A 298 -15.00 -9.80 -19.18
C PRO A 298 -13.64 -10.40 -19.57
N THR A 299 -13.22 -11.47 -18.90
CA THR A 299 -11.96 -12.12 -19.27
C THR A 299 -12.07 -12.68 -20.68
N LEU A 300 -11.30 -12.12 -21.62
CA LEU A 300 -11.25 -12.55 -23.00
C LEU A 300 -10.52 -13.91 -23.07
N CYS A 301 -11.22 -14.92 -23.56
CA CYS A 301 -10.66 -16.25 -23.80
C CYS A 301 -10.14 -16.38 -25.23
N GLY A 302 -10.80 -15.73 -26.19
CA GLY A 302 -10.44 -15.89 -27.58
C GLY A 302 -11.39 -15.25 -28.56
N VAL A 303 -11.12 -15.53 -29.84
CA VAL A 303 -11.95 -15.17 -30.98
C VAL A 303 -12.30 -16.45 -31.73
N SER A 304 -13.52 -16.50 -32.28
CA SER A 304 -13.98 -17.57 -33.18
C SER A 304 -14.69 -16.93 -34.37
N GLN A 305 -15.04 -17.74 -35.36
CA GLN A 305 -15.93 -17.35 -36.45
C GLN A 305 -17.00 -18.41 -36.67
N ASN A 306 -18.25 -17.98 -36.85
CA ASN A 306 -19.33 -18.88 -37.24
C ASN A 306 -19.08 -19.37 -38.68
N PRO A 307 -19.00 -20.69 -38.94
CA PRO A 307 -18.73 -21.20 -40.28
C PRO A 307 -19.84 -20.89 -41.28
N ASP A 308 -21.08 -20.73 -40.82
CA ASP A 308 -22.27 -20.51 -41.66
C ASP A 308 -22.45 -19.02 -41.97
N THR A 309 -22.49 -18.18 -40.93
CA THR A 309 -22.71 -16.72 -41.09
C THR A 309 -21.45 -15.94 -41.41
N LYS A 310 -20.27 -16.55 -41.22
CA LYS A 310 -18.94 -15.90 -41.30
C LYS A 310 -18.73 -14.74 -40.34
N GLU A 311 -19.66 -14.52 -39.41
CA GLU A 311 -19.53 -13.53 -38.35
C GLU A 311 -18.49 -13.94 -37.33
N TYR A 312 -17.69 -12.97 -36.88
CA TYR A 312 -16.74 -13.16 -35.81
C TYR A 312 -17.45 -13.12 -34.44
N ILE A 313 -16.92 -13.92 -33.52
CA ILE A 313 -17.46 -14.16 -32.20
C ILE A 313 -16.37 -13.82 -31.19
N ILE A 314 -16.69 -12.97 -30.22
CA ILE A 314 -15.83 -12.73 -29.06
C ILE A 314 -16.17 -13.75 -27.99
N VAL A 315 -15.17 -14.48 -27.49
CA VAL A 315 -15.34 -15.55 -26.51
C VAL A 315 -14.87 -15.08 -25.15
N HIS A 316 -15.77 -15.03 -24.18
CA HIS A 316 -15.49 -14.61 -22.80
C HIS A 316 -15.64 -15.76 -21.81
N GLN A 317 -14.95 -15.65 -20.68
CA GLN A 317 -15.19 -16.55 -19.55
C GLN A 317 -16.61 -16.34 -18.98
N ASP A 318 -17.29 -17.44 -18.63
CA ASP A 318 -18.61 -17.41 -17.98
C ASP A 318 -18.59 -16.61 -16.67
N GLY A 319 -19.74 -16.06 -16.31
CA GLY A 319 -19.90 -15.22 -15.12
C GLY A 319 -19.65 -13.72 -15.33
N SER A 320 -19.36 -13.30 -16.57
CA SER A 320 -19.14 -11.89 -16.93
C SER A 320 -20.41 -11.15 -17.37
N TYR A 321 -21.50 -11.88 -17.63
CA TYR A 321 -22.76 -11.33 -18.16
C TYR A 321 -23.93 -11.59 -17.22
N CYS A 322 -24.83 -10.61 -17.14
CA CYS A 322 -26.07 -10.68 -16.41
C CYS A 322 -27.08 -11.54 -17.17
N LYS A 323 -27.67 -12.54 -16.49
CA LYS A 323 -28.68 -13.41 -17.10
C LYS A 323 -30.01 -12.71 -17.36
N ASP A 324 -30.33 -11.65 -16.60
CA ASP A 324 -31.63 -11.00 -16.67
C ASP A 324 -31.73 -9.99 -17.82
N CYS A 325 -30.63 -9.33 -18.18
CA CYS A 325 -30.61 -8.35 -19.27
C CYS A 325 -29.66 -8.70 -20.41
N ALA A 326 -28.95 -9.83 -20.34
CA ALA A 326 -27.90 -10.23 -21.28
C ALA A 326 -26.76 -9.21 -21.47
N GLY A 327 -26.69 -8.14 -20.69
CA GLY A 327 -25.60 -7.17 -20.68
C GLY A 327 -24.43 -7.61 -19.82
N ALA A 328 -23.23 -7.09 -20.11
CA ALA A 328 -22.05 -7.30 -19.25
C ALA A 328 -22.30 -6.75 -17.84
N PHE A 329 -21.78 -7.42 -16.82
CA PHE A 329 -21.82 -6.88 -15.46
C PHE A 329 -21.00 -5.58 -15.39
N THR A 330 -21.54 -4.58 -14.70
CA THR A 330 -20.84 -3.32 -14.41
C THR A 330 -19.66 -3.56 -13.46
N ASN A 331 -19.80 -4.52 -12.56
CA ASN A 331 -18.71 -5.07 -11.76
C ASN A 331 -18.82 -6.60 -11.75
N ILE A 332 -17.83 -7.27 -12.34
CA ILE A 332 -17.81 -8.72 -12.54
C ILE A 332 -17.58 -9.47 -11.22
N SER A 333 -16.69 -8.98 -10.36
CA SER A 333 -16.36 -9.60 -9.07
C SER A 333 -17.60 -9.73 -8.19
N ASP A 334 -18.43 -8.69 -8.15
CA ASP A 334 -19.66 -8.66 -7.35
C ASP A 334 -20.90 -9.17 -8.13
N LYS A 335 -20.71 -9.59 -9.39
CA LYS A 335 -21.77 -9.95 -10.36
C LYS A 335 -22.89 -8.91 -10.39
N TRP A 336 -22.50 -7.64 -10.40
CA TRP A 336 -23.41 -6.52 -10.28
C TRP A 336 -23.74 -5.92 -11.63
N CYS A 337 -25.03 -5.86 -11.96
CA CYS A 337 -25.54 -5.21 -13.17
C CYS A 337 -26.25 -3.91 -12.80
N LYS A 338 -25.58 -2.76 -13.01
CA LYS A 338 -26.16 -1.44 -12.73
C LYS A 338 -27.45 -1.17 -13.53
N PRO A 339 -27.55 -1.49 -14.83
CA PRO A 339 -28.80 -1.36 -15.59
C PRO A 339 -29.97 -2.13 -14.96
N CYS A 340 -29.72 -3.38 -14.52
CA CYS A 340 -30.76 -4.17 -13.84
C CYS A 340 -31.17 -3.56 -12.50
N GLN A 341 -30.21 -3.09 -11.68
CA GLN A 341 -30.55 -2.39 -10.44
C GLN A 341 -31.38 -1.14 -10.72
N ILE A 342 -31.00 -0.30 -11.69
CA ILE A 342 -31.76 0.89 -12.07
C ILE A 342 -33.18 0.51 -12.52
N SER A 343 -33.33 -0.56 -13.29
CA SER A 343 -34.65 -1.06 -13.71
C SER A 343 -35.52 -1.45 -12.51
N VAL A 344 -34.95 -2.17 -11.53
CA VAL A 344 -35.63 -2.52 -10.28
C VAL A 344 -36.03 -1.26 -9.50
N LEU A 345 -35.14 -0.26 -9.40
CA LEU A 345 -35.44 0.99 -8.70
C LEU A 345 -36.60 1.75 -9.37
N LYS A 346 -36.55 1.94 -10.69
CA LYS A 346 -37.61 2.61 -11.45
C LYS A 346 -38.98 1.97 -11.27
N LYS A 347 -39.04 0.63 -11.22
CA LYS A 347 -40.29 -0.10 -10.95
C LYS A 347 -40.86 0.15 -9.55
N ASN A 348 -40.04 0.60 -8.60
CA ASN A 348 -40.43 0.83 -7.21
C ASN A 348 -40.57 2.31 -6.84
N PHE A 349 -40.42 3.26 -7.78
CA PHE A 349 -40.51 4.70 -7.47
C PHE A 349 -41.82 5.09 -6.76
N ALA A 350 -42.94 4.47 -7.13
CA ALA A 350 -44.24 4.70 -6.48
C ALA A 350 -44.30 4.28 -5.01
N ASN A 351 -43.35 3.47 -4.52
CA ASN A 351 -43.32 2.98 -3.14
C ASN A 351 -42.63 3.95 -2.15
N TRP A 352 -41.97 4.99 -2.65
CA TRP A 352 -41.15 5.91 -1.84
C TRP A 352 -41.61 7.36 -1.92
N THR A 353 -42.91 7.58 -2.13
CA THR A 353 -43.50 8.91 -2.24
C THR A 353 -43.67 9.56 -0.87
N SER A 354 -43.22 10.80 -0.75
CA SER A 354 -43.40 11.67 0.42
C SER A 354 -44.72 12.44 0.38
N GLY A 355 -45.38 12.50 -0.79
CA GLY A 355 -46.50 13.42 -1.04
C GLY A 355 -46.05 14.82 -1.46
N ASN A 356 -44.74 15.09 -1.50
CA ASN A 356 -44.15 16.32 -2.05
C ASN A 356 -43.31 16.00 -3.30
N GLU A 357 -43.74 16.51 -4.44
CA GLU A 357 -43.12 16.23 -5.75
C GLU A 357 -41.62 16.54 -5.78
N LYS A 358 -41.19 17.67 -5.19
CA LYS A 358 -39.77 18.07 -5.19
C LYS A 358 -38.89 17.15 -4.34
N ILE A 359 -39.43 16.61 -3.24
CA ILE A 359 -38.71 15.64 -2.41
C ILE A 359 -38.61 14.31 -3.15
N ASP A 360 -39.70 13.89 -3.79
CA ASP A 360 -39.77 12.64 -4.55
C ASP A 360 -38.79 12.65 -5.74
N GLU A 361 -38.70 13.77 -6.46
CA GLU A 361 -37.72 13.98 -7.53
C GLU A 361 -36.27 13.80 -7.04
N ILE A 362 -35.92 14.39 -5.89
CA ILE A 362 -34.55 14.29 -5.35
C ILE A 362 -34.23 12.89 -4.83
N ILE A 363 -35.21 12.20 -4.26
CA ILE A 363 -35.07 10.79 -3.90
C ILE A 363 -34.78 9.97 -5.17
N GLN A 364 -35.57 10.13 -6.23
CA GLN A 364 -35.37 9.43 -7.50
C GLN A 364 -34.01 9.75 -8.14
N GLU A 365 -33.61 11.03 -8.18
CA GLU A 365 -32.29 11.43 -8.64
C GLU A 365 -31.17 10.74 -7.85
N GLY A 366 -31.32 10.66 -6.53
CA GLY A 366 -30.35 10.01 -5.65
C GLY A 366 -30.26 8.50 -5.91
N GLN A 367 -31.39 7.84 -6.12
CA GLN A 367 -31.46 6.42 -6.46
C GLN A 367 -30.79 6.11 -7.82
N LEU A 368 -30.86 7.03 -8.79
CA LEU A 368 -30.21 6.87 -10.10
C LEU A 368 -28.70 7.18 -10.07
N LYS A 369 -28.20 7.86 -9.03
CA LYS A 369 -26.78 8.25 -8.86
C LYS A 369 -25.88 7.16 -8.26
N ILE A 370 -26.39 5.95 -8.06
CA ILE A 370 -25.61 4.80 -7.56
C ILE A 370 -24.34 4.55 -8.41
N LYS A 371 -23.23 4.34 -7.72
CA LYS A 371 -21.89 4.11 -8.26
C LYS A 371 -21.41 2.68 -8.02
N THR A 372 -21.83 2.06 -6.91
CA THR A 372 -21.46 0.69 -6.55
C THR A 372 -22.69 -0.13 -6.12
N TYR A 373 -22.58 -1.47 -6.16
CA TYR A 373 -23.66 -2.37 -5.68
C TYR A 373 -23.97 -2.19 -4.19
N SER A 374 -22.96 -1.76 -3.42
CA SER A 374 -23.05 -1.54 -1.97
C SER A 374 -23.59 -0.15 -1.61
N ASP A 375 -23.86 0.69 -2.62
CA ASP A 375 -24.43 2.00 -2.39
C ASP A 375 -25.82 1.88 -1.80
N ARG A 376 -26.13 2.79 -0.88
CA ARG A 376 -27.42 2.81 -0.22
C ARG A 376 -28.44 3.42 -1.15
N ILE A 377 -29.64 2.88 -1.07
CA ILE A 377 -30.77 3.40 -1.82
C ILE A 377 -31.48 4.36 -0.87
N ILE A 378 -31.44 5.66 -1.20
CA ILE A 378 -32.19 6.68 -0.49
C ILE A 378 -33.69 6.39 -0.64
N GLU A 379 -34.46 6.48 0.45
CA GLU A 379 -35.92 6.35 0.40
C GLU A 379 -36.62 7.40 1.27
N TRP A 380 -37.92 7.60 1.04
CA TRP A 380 -38.78 8.27 1.99
C TRP A 380 -39.03 7.35 3.18
N ILE A 381 -38.92 7.89 4.40
CA ILE A 381 -39.08 7.15 5.65
C ILE A 381 -40.17 7.81 6.48
N SER A 382 -41.25 7.09 6.73
CA SER A 382 -42.30 7.54 7.65
C SER A 382 -41.76 7.67 9.07
N TYR A 383 -42.07 8.79 9.74
CA TYR A 383 -41.49 9.15 11.04
C TYR A 383 -41.78 8.12 12.15
N ASP A 384 -42.92 7.44 12.09
CA ASP A 384 -43.34 6.38 13.03
C ASP A 384 -42.43 5.14 13.01
N LYS A 385 -41.57 5.02 12.01
CA LYS A 385 -40.56 3.97 11.88
C LYS A 385 -39.35 4.17 12.78
N PHE A 386 -39.19 5.34 13.40
CA PHE A 386 -38.13 5.62 14.37
C PHE A 386 -38.55 5.28 15.81
N LYS A 387 -37.61 4.74 16.59
CA LYS A 387 -37.74 4.47 18.04
C LYS A 387 -36.52 5.02 18.78
N ASN A 388 -36.67 5.22 20.09
CA ASN A 388 -35.58 5.66 20.99
C ASN A 388 -34.88 6.92 20.46
N ILE A 389 -35.67 7.94 20.09
CA ILE A 389 -35.17 9.21 19.57
C ILE A 389 -34.57 10.01 20.74
N ASN A 390 -33.27 10.26 20.71
CA ASN A 390 -32.56 11.02 21.74
C ASN A 390 -31.79 12.19 21.09
N GLU A 391 -31.93 13.39 21.64
CA GLU A 391 -31.18 14.57 21.22
C GLU A 391 -29.67 14.38 21.50
N ILE A 392 -28.83 14.71 20.52
CA ILE A 392 -27.36 14.63 20.60
C ILE A 392 -26.75 16.03 20.62
N GLY A 393 -27.42 17.01 20.02
CA GLY A 393 -26.97 18.39 19.98
C GLY A 393 -27.79 19.22 19.01
N LYS A 394 -27.48 20.51 18.97
CA LYS A 394 -28.10 21.47 18.07
C LYS A 394 -27.04 22.47 17.60
N ASP A 395 -27.24 22.97 16.39
CA ASP A 395 -26.54 24.15 15.88
C ASP A 395 -27.57 25.20 15.47
N ASP A 396 -27.12 26.28 14.84
CA ASP A 396 -27.98 27.41 14.44
C ASP A 396 -29.00 27.04 13.35
N PHE A 397 -28.82 25.90 12.67
CA PHE A 397 -29.59 25.51 11.48
C PHE A 397 -30.39 24.21 11.68
N ALA A 398 -29.96 23.34 12.59
CA ALA A 398 -30.58 22.04 12.78
C ALA A 398 -30.44 21.48 14.21
N GLU A 399 -31.35 20.57 14.54
CA GLU A 399 -31.24 19.70 15.70
C GLU A 399 -30.81 18.29 15.25
N LEU A 400 -29.95 17.67 16.05
CA LEU A 400 -29.38 16.36 15.81
C LEU A 400 -29.92 15.36 16.82
N TYR A 401 -30.43 14.24 16.32
CA TYR A 401 -30.95 13.15 17.12
C TYR A 401 -30.29 11.82 16.73
N SER A 402 -30.28 10.88 17.67
CA SER A 402 -30.03 9.46 17.40
C SER A 402 -31.35 8.71 17.51
N ALA A 403 -31.57 7.73 16.64
CA ALA A 403 -32.75 6.87 16.69
C ALA A 403 -32.44 5.46 16.20
N ILE A 404 -33.31 4.51 16.51
CA ILE A 404 -33.34 3.18 15.90
C ILE A 404 -34.39 3.20 14.79
N TRP A 405 -33.99 2.83 13.57
CA TRP A 405 -34.89 2.68 12.44
C TRP A 405 -35.30 1.21 12.30
N LYS A 406 -36.59 0.91 12.53
CA LYS A 406 -37.13 -0.47 12.57
C LYS A 406 -36.93 -1.23 11.26
N ASP A 407 -37.36 -0.61 10.16
CA ASP A 407 -37.32 -1.25 8.85
C ASP A 407 -35.88 -1.35 8.32
N GLY A 408 -35.04 -0.40 8.75
CA GLY A 408 -33.61 -0.36 8.45
C GLY A 408 -33.29 -0.09 6.99
N THR A 409 -32.00 -0.17 6.65
CA THR A 409 -31.48 0.41 5.40
C THR A 409 -31.68 -0.53 4.21
N LEU A 410 -32.06 0.07 3.08
CA LEU A 410 -32.29 -0.61 1.80
C LEU A 410 -30.98 -0.78 0.99
N TYR A 411 -30.74 -2.01 0.54
CA TYR A 411 -29.59 -2.39 -0.30
C TYR A 411 -30.04 -3.20 -1.52
N TYR A 412 -29.21 -3.21 -2.56
CA TYR A 412 -29.37 -4.12 -3.68
C TYR A 412 -28.60 -5.42 -3.43
N ASN A 413 -29.28 -6.55 -3.57
CA ASN A 413 -28.68 -7.87 -3.49
C ASN A 413 -28.39 -8.38 -4.91
N SER A 414 -27.12 -8.38 -5.31
CA SER A 414 -26.70 -8.86 -6.63
C SER A 414 -26.90 -10.37 -6.82
N GLY A 415 -26.82 -11.17 -5.75
CA GLY A 415 -26.96 -12.63 -5.83
C GLY A 415 -28.39 -13.13 -6.02
N LYS A 416 -29.40 -12.38 -5.56
CA LYS A 416 -30.83 -12.71 -5.69
C LYS A 416 -31.60 -11.76 -6.61
N VAL A 417 -30.93 -10.76 -7.18
CA VAL A 417 -31.51 -9.73 -8.07
C VAL A 417 -32.76 -9.11 -7.42
N GLY A 418 -32.54 -8.34 -6.36
CA GLY A 418 -33.64 -7.73 -5.62
C GLY A 418 -33.19 -6.77 -4.55
N LEU A 419 -34.17 -6.13 -3.91
CA LEU A 419 -33.95 -5.20 -2.81
C LEU A 419 -34.04 -5.95 -1.47
N ILE A 420 -33.13 -5.66 -0.55
CA ILE A 420 -33.12 -6.20 0.80
C ILE A 420 -33.07 -5.06 1.82
N LYS A 421 -33.78 -5.21 2.94
CA LYS A 421 -33.66 -4.34 4.11
C LYS A 421 -32.88 -5.04 5.21
N ILE A 422 -32.00 -4.30 5.86
CA ILE A 422 -31.29 -4.75 7.07
C ILE A 422 -31.90 -3.99 8.26
N PRO A 423 -32.75 -4.61 9.09
CA PRO A 423 -33.51 -3.95 10.15
C PRO A 423 -32.63 -3.49 11.33
N ASP A 424 -33.25 -2.73 12.24
CA ASP A 424 -32.69 -2.30 13.54
C ASP A 424 -31.36 -1.53 13.46
N ASN A 425 -31.22 -0.69 12.42
CA ASN A 425 -30.05 0.16 12.29
C ASN A 425 -30.20 1.42 13.14
N LYS A 426 -29.17 1.69 13.96
CA LYS A 426 -29.01 3.02 14.56
C LYS A 426 -28.75 4.04 13.44
N VAL A 427 -29.46 5.17 13.49
CA VAL A 427 -29.37 6.27 12.51
C VAL A 427 -29.19 7.59 13.24
N MET A 428 -28.65 8.58 12.53
CA MET A 428 -28.64 9.97 12.97
C MET A 428 -29.71 10.74 12.18
N LEU A 429 -30.52 11.53 12.86
CA LEU A 429 -31.55 12.38 12.27
C LEU A 429 -31.07 13.83 12.39
N LYS A 430 -30.99 14.56 11.28
CA LYS A 430 -30.73 16.01 11.27
C LYS A 430 -32.01 16.73 10.84
N ARG A 431 -32.72 17.33 11.80
CA ARG A 431 -33.96 18.10 11.57
C ARG A 431 -33.59 19.56 11.30
N PHE A 432 -33.95 20.07 10.13
CA PHE A 432 -33.67 21.47 9.77
C PHE A 432 -34.83 22.37 10.22
N TYR A 433 -34.52 23.47 10.92
CA TYR A 433 -35.56 24.41 11.35
C TYR A 433 -36.24 25.07 10.15
N ASN A 434 -37.56 25.27 10.25
CA ASN A 434 -38.39 25.96 9.26
C ASN A 434 -38.23 25.38 7.85
N SER A 435 -37.95 24.08 7.74
CA SER A 435 -37.72 23.44 6.44
C SER A 435 -39.01 23.09 5.71
N ARG A 436 -40.18 23.35 6.32
CA ARG A 436 -41.51 23.23 5.72
C ARG A 436 -41.60 23.93 4.35
N ASP A 437 -41.02 25.13 4.23
CA ASP A 437 -41.01 25.92 2.98
C ASP A 437 -39.91 25.50 1.99
N ILE A 438 -39.12 24.47 2.34
CA ILE A 438 -38.06 23.88 1.52
C ILE A 438 -37.02 24.92 1.07
N THR A 439 -36.03 25.18 1.92
CA THR A 439 -34.95 26.12 1.62
C THR A 439 -33.90 25.51 0.67
N ASN A 440 -33.22 26.37 -0.11
CA ASN A 440 -32.07 25.96 -0.93
C ASN A 440 -30.97 25.29 -0.10
N GLU A 441 -30.83 25.68 1.16
CA GLU A 441 -29.86 25.11 2.10
C GLU A 441 -30.10 23.63 2.36
N PHE A 442 -31.34 23.24 2.65
CA PHE A 442 -31.71 21.83 2.83
C PHE A 442 -31.40 21.00 1.58
N PHE A 443 -31.79 21.48 0.40
CA PHE A 443 -31.54 20.74 -0.85
C PHE A 443 -30.05 20.63 -1.20
N ASN A 444 -29.28 21.67 -0.95
CA ASN A 444 -27.84 21.64 -1.17
C ASN A 444 -27.18 20.60 -0.25
N GLU A 445 -27.59 20.52 1.01
CA GLU A 445 -27.12 19.50 1.95
C GLU A 445 -27.52 18.09 1.49
N VAL A 446 -28.78 17.87 1.10
CA VAL A 446 -29.26 16.57 0.59
C VAL A 446 -28.47 16.15 -0.64
N LYS A 447 -28.35 17.01 -1.65
CA LYS A 447 -27.60 16.71 -2.89
C LYS A 447 -26.13 16.41 -2.61
N SER A 448 -25.49 17.20 -1.75
CA SER A 448 -24.12 16.98 -1.27
C SER A 448 -23.97 15.61 -0.60
N SER A 449 -24.93 15.23 0.23
CA SER A 449 -24.92 13.99 0.99
C SER A 449 -25.22 12.75 0.15
N ILE A 450 -26.10 12.87 -0.86
CA ILE A 450 -26.34 11.85 -1.89
C ILE A 450 -25.05 11.56 -2.65
N ASN A 451 -24.35 12.61 -3.11
CA ASN A 451 -23.11 12.46 -3.89
C ASN A 451 -21.99 11.73 -3.11
N LYS A 452 -22.03 11.85 -1.77
CA LYS A 452 -21.11 11.19 -0.83
C LYS A 452 -21.62 9.82 -0.34
N ASN A 453 -22.84 9.41 -0.69
CA ASN A 453 -23.48 8.17 -0.21
C ASN A 453 -23.59 8.10 1.33
N GLU A 454 -23.96 9.21 1.97
CA GLU A 454 -23.98 9.39 3.43
C GLU A 454 -25.37 9.26 4.07
N ILE A 455 -26.41 9.43 3.26
CA ILE A 455 -27.80 9.40 3.72
C ILE A 455 -28.48 8.11 3.34
N CYS A 456 -29.44 7.71 4.18
CA CYS A 456 -30.27 6.54 3.98
C CYS A 456 -31.69 6.93 3.54
N GLY A 457 -32.12 8.15 3.82
CA GLY A 457 -33.46 8.60 3.48
C GLY A 457 -33.76 10.01 3.94
N ILE A 458 -34.98 10.42 3.66
CA ILE A 458 -35.59 11.67 4.09
C ILE A 458 -36.86 11.32 4.86
N SER A 459 -37.12 12.05 5.93
CA SER A 459 -38.35 11.96 6.72
C SER A 459 -38.88 13.37 6.97
N GLN A 460 -40.07 13.48 7.54
CA GLN A 460 -40.62 14.74 8.03
C GLN A 460 -41.12 14.58 9.46
N ASN A 461 -40.88 15.58 10.30
CA ASN A 461 -41.43 15.62 11.65
C ASN A 461 -42.94 15.88 11.56
N PRO A 462 -43.80 15.03 12.14
CA PRO A 462 -45.24 15.17 12.00
C PRO A 462 -45.83 16.37 12.77
N THR A 463 -45.08 16.93 13.72
CA THR A 463 -45.51 18.06 14.55
C THR A 463 -45.04 19.39 14.00
N THR A 464 -43.75 19.51 13.65
CA THR A 464 -43.19 20.77 13.13
C THR A 464 -43.27 20.88 11.62
N GLU A 465 -43.57 19.79 10.92
CA GLU A 465 -43.49 19.65 9.46
C GLU A 465 -42.09 19.89 8.88
N ASP A 466 -41.07 19.98 9.73
CA ASP A 466 -39.68 20.09 9.32
C ASP A 466 -39.19 18.78 8.69
N TYR A 467 -38.47 18.90 7.58
CA TYR A 467 -37.76 17.79 6.97
C TYR A 467 -36.54 17.38 7.81
N ILE A 468 -36.29 16.07 7.75
CA ILE A 468 -35.26 15.37 8.48
C ILE A 468 -34.41 14.61 7.47
N ILE A 469 -33.11 14.88 7.47
CA ILE A 469 -32.15 14.07 6.73
C ILE A 469 -31.73 12.90 7.63
N VAL A 470 -31.86 11.67 7.12
CA VAL A 470 -31.54 10.44 7.85
C VAL A 470 -30.18 9.94 7.41
N TYR A 471 -29.19 10.09 8.29
CA TYR A 471 -27.80 9.71 8.06
C TYR A 471 -27.46 8.35 8.67
N LYS A 472 -26.47 7.69 8.08
CA LYS A 472 -25.85 6.50 8.67
C LYS A 472 -25.13 6.86 9.97
N PHE A 473 -25.44 6.15 11.05
CA PHE A 473 -24.87 6.45 12.36
C PHE A 473 -23.33 6.32 12.46
N ASN A 474 -22.72 5.37 11.74
CA ASN A 474 -21.26 5.10 11.85
C ASN A 474 -20.36 6.26 11.40
N ASN A 475 -20.92 7.28 10.74
CA ASN A 475 -20.16 8.44 10.26
C ASN A 475 -20.22 9.64 11.22
N TYR A 476 -20.98 9.56 12.31
CA TYR A 476 -21.26 10.69 13.20
C TYR A 476 -20.95 10.37 14.65
N CYS A 477 -20.47 11.37 15.38
CA CYS A 477 -20.06 11.24 16.76
C CYS A 477 -21.26 11.07 17.69
N GLN A 478 -21.28 9.98 18.45
CA GLN A 478 -22.35 9.72 19.41
C GLN A 478 -22.43 10.76 20.54
N LYS A 479 -21.31 11.46 20.82
CA LYS A 479 -21.23 12.45 21.91
C LYS A 479 -21.69 13.84 21.51
N CYS A 480 -21.51 14.23 20.26
CA CYS A 480 -21.72 15.62 19.84
C CYS A 480 -22.38 15.78 18.48
N GLY A 481 -22.79 14.69 17.82
CA GLY A 481 -23.49 14.72 16.53
C GLY A 481 -22.62 15.11 15.33
N TYR A 482 -21.44 15.69 15.53
CA TYR A 482 -20.52 16.06 14.44
C TYR A 482 -19.95 14.84 13.72
N LYS A 483 -19.77 14.99 12.41
CA LYS A 483 -19.20 13.97 11.54
C LYS A 483 -17.78 13.57 11.98
N TYR A 484 -17.49 12.27 11.94
CA TYR A 484 -16.15 11.76 12.08
C TYR A 484 -15.30 12.10 10.86
N ILE A 485 -14.06 12.55 11.08
CA ILE A 485 -13.14 12.87 9.98
C ILE A 485 -12.52 11.58 9.43
N THR A 486 -12.10 10.66 10.29
CA THR A 486 -11.52 9.36 9.90
C THR A 486 -11.76 8.30 10.96
N TYR A 487 -12.19 7.09 10.58
CA TYR A 487 -12.27 5.90 11.45
C TYR A 487 -12.90 6.12 12.84
N GLY A 488 -13.95 6.95 12.94
CA GLY A 488 -14.58 7.23 14.22
C GLY A 488 -13.93 8.34 15.07
N TRP A 489 -12.93 9.06 14.53
CA TRP A 489 -12.32 10.22 15.16
C TRP A 489 -13.16 11.49 14.96
N CYS A 490 -13.61 12.09 16.08
CA CYS A 490 -14.34 13.36 16.07
C CYS A 490 -13.39 14.49 16.48
N LYS A 491 -13.00 15.34 15.51
CA LYS A 491 -12.12 16.49 15.76
C LYS A 491 -12.67 17.42 16.85
N THR A 492 -13.96 17.70 16.85
CA THR A 492 -14.60 18.57 17.85
C THR A 492 -14.47 17.99 19.25
N CYS A 493 -14.81 16.71 19.46
CA CYS A 493 -14.62 16.05 20.75
C CYS A 493 -13.15 16.00 21.17
N TYR A 494 -12.25 15.77 20.21
CA TYR A 494 -10.82 15.70 20.45
C TYR A 494 -10.25 17.05 20.91
N ILE A 495 -10.59 18.14 20.20
CA ILE A 495 -10.21 19.51 20.60
C ILE A 495 -10.82 19.87 21.96
N ASN A 496 -12.08 19.53 22.21
CA ASN A 496 -12.70 19.80 23.50
C ASN A 496 -12.01 19.05 24.64
N ASN A 497 -11.50 17.83 24.39
CA ASN A 497 -10.68 17.11 25.36
C ASN A 497 -9.35 17.84 25.61
N LEU A 498 -8.66 18.31 24.57
CA LEU A 498 -7.41 19.06 24.71
C LEU A 498 -7.60 20.36 25.50
N LYS A 499 -8.70 21.08 25.30
CA LYS A 499 -9.03 22.33 26.02
C LYS A 499 -9.02 22.16 27.54
N TYR A 500 -9.40 20.98 28.07
CA TYR A 500 -9.32 20.72 29.52
C TYR A 500 -7.89 20.76 30.06
N ASN A 501 -6.88 20.48 29.23
CA ASN A 501 -5.47 20.42 29.63
C ASN A 501 -4.70 21.71 29.29
N PHE A 502 -5.34 22.73 28.72
CA PHE A 502 -4.67 23.99 28.34
C PHE A 502 -3.98 24.68 29.52
N THR A 503 -4.50 24.50 30.74
CA THR A 503 -3.91 25.06 31.97
C THR A 503 -2.65 24.31 32.45
N THR A 504 -2.37 23.11 31.91
CA THR A 504 -1.24 22.27 32.33
C THR A 504 0.00 22.42 31.45
N TRP A 505 -0.15 22.96 30.23
CA TRP A 505 0.94 23.18 29.27
C TRP A 505 1.36 24.66 29.20
N THR A 506 1.59 25.30 30.35
CA THR A 506 2.01 26.70 30.39
C THR A 506 3.53 26.82 30.46
N SER A 507 4.07 27.71 29.64
CA SER A 507 5.46 28.17 29.66
C SER A 507 5.69 29.29 30.67
N GLY A 508 4.63 29.88 31.23
CA GLY A 508 4.69 31.14 31.97
C GLY A 508 4.74 32.38 31.06
N ASN A 509 4.88 32.22 29.74
CA ASN A 509 4.80 33.30 28.77
C ASN A 509 3.48 33.25 27.99
N LYS A 510 2.61 34.25 28.22
CA LYS A 510 1.27 34.31 27.62
C LYS A 510 1.27 34.18 26.09
N LYS A 511 2.23 34.79 25.38
CA LYS A 511 2.26 34.74 23.90
C LYS A 511 2.63 33.35 23.39
N VAL A 512 3.55 32.66 24.08
CA VAL A 512 3.94 31.29 23.73
C VAL A 512 2.78 30.32 24.02
N ASP A 513 2.10 30.51 25.14
CA ASP A 513 0.95 29.68 25.53
C ASP A 513 -0.22 29.84 24.54
N GLU A 514 -0.54 31.07 24.14
CA GLU A 514 -1.55 31.35 23.11
C GLU A 514 -1.19 30.68 21.78
N PHE A 515 0.09 30.71 21.38
CA PHE A 515 0.55 30.06 20.16
C PHE A 515 0.49 28.52 20.24
N ILE A 516 0.84 27.92 21.38
CA ILE A 516 0.70 26.47 21.59
C ILE A 516 -0.77 26.06 21.42
N GLN A 517 -1.70 26.82 21.99
CA GLN A 517 -3.13 26.57 21.83
C GLN A 517 -3.58 26.71 20.37
N GLU A 518 -3.11 27.73 19.64
CA GLU A 518 -3.38 27.89 18.21
C GLU A 518 -2.95 26.64 17.42
N MET A 519 -1.74 26.15 17.66
CA MET A 519 -1.21 24.93 17.02
C MET A 519 -2.05 23.69 17.35
N GLN A 520 -2.49 23.54 18.60
CA GLN A 520 -3.34 22.42 19.03
C GLN A 520 -4.75 22.47 18.41
N LEU A 521 -5.32 23.66 18.22
CA LEU A 521 -6.63 23.85 17.55
C LEU A 521 -6.56 23.54 16.04
N ASN A 522 -5.37 23.68 15.45
CA ASN A 522 -5.10 23.47 14.03
C ASN A 522 -4.87 22.01 13.61
N ILE A 523 -4.99 21.05 14.54
CA ILE A 523 -4.88 19.61 14.26
C ILE A 523 -5.86 19.17 13.16
N LYS A 524 -5.39 18.39 12.19
CA LYS A 524 -6.15 17.91 11.03
C LYS A 524 -6.40 16.40 11.07
N SER A 525 -5.60 15.64 11.81
CA SER A 525 -5.68 14.19 11.91
C SER A 525 -5.49 13.69 13.33
N HIS A 526 -6.06 12.53 13.65
CA HIS A 526 -5.80 11.82 14.91
C HIS A 526 -4.34 11.38 15.08
N ASN A 527 -3.56 11.34 14.00
CA ASN A 527 -2.14 10.98 14.02
C ASN A 527 -1.21 12.18 14.16
N ASP A 528 -1.72 13.41 14.14
CA ASP A 528 -0.90 14.60 14.35
C ASP A 528 -0.35 14.60 15.77
N VAL A 529 0.87 15.11 15.93
CA VAL A 529 1.46 15.26 17.27
C VAL A 529 0.77 16.43 17.97
N ILE A 530 0.52 16.27 19.27
CA ILE A 530 0.08 17.38 20.10
C ILE A 530 1.28 18.28 20.37
N PHE A 531 1.29 19.46 19.76
CA PHE A 531 2.30 20.47 20.02
C PHE A 531 2.16 20.98 21.46
N GLU A 532 3.22 20.95 22.26
CA GLU A 532 3.13 21.30 23.68
C GLU A 532 4.36 22.04 24.22
N TRP A 533 4.21 22.62 25.41
CA TRP A 533 5.34 23.06 26.22
C TRP A 533 5.99 21.85 26.89
N ILE A 534 7.31 21.75 26.77
CA ILE A 534 8.09 20.62 27.28
C ILE A 534 9.04 21.13 28.37
N PRO A 535 8.85 20.74 29.65
CA PRO A 535 9.77 21.11 30.71
C PRO A 535 11.19 20.60 30.43
N TYR A 536 12.20 21.46 30.58
CA TYR A 536 13.58 21.13 30.22
C TYR A 536 14.14 19.91 30.99
N ASN A 537 13.70 19.72 32.23
CA ASN A 537 14.09 18.58 33.07
C ASN A 537 13.61 17.21 32.55
N GLN A 538 12.83 17.16 31.46
CA GLN A 538 12.44 15.91 30.81
C GLN A 538 13.46 15.39 29.81
N PHE A 539 14.51 16.16 29.50
CA PHE A 539 15.56 15.78 28.56
C PHE A 539 16.76 15.16 29.29
N ASN A 540 17.06 13.92 28.92
CA ASN A 540 18.23 13.17 29.38
C ASN A 540 19.24 12.99 28.25
N ASP A 541 20.47 12.59 28.60
CA ASP A 541 21.55 12.29 27.64
C ASP A 541 21.76 13.38 26.60
N ILE A 542 21.73 14.64 27.04
CA ILE A 542 21.89 15.80 26.17
C ILE A 542 23.33 15.81 25.63
N LYS A 543 23.47 15.75 24.31
CA LYS A 543 24.77 15.80 23.61
C LYS A 543 24.74 16.90 22.57
N GLU A 544 25.78 17.71 22.56
CA GLU A 544 25.95 18.73 21.55
C GLU A 544 26.29 18.11 20.20
N ILE A 545 25.66 18.62 19.14
CA ILE A 545 25.88 18.19 17.75
C ILE A 545 26.56 19.31 16.97
N HIS A 546 26.09 20.55 17.16
CA HIS A 546 26.52 21.69 16.37
C HIS A 546 26.29 22.99 17.14
N ILE A 547 27.25 23.89 17.06
CA ILE A 547 27.13 25.28 17.49
C ILE A 547 27.44 26.16 16.27
N ASP A 548 26.60 27.16 16.05
CA ASP A 548 26.91 28.33 15.23
C ASP A 548 26.61 29.63 16.01
N ASP A 549 26.84 30.79 15.39
CA ASP A 549 26.73 32.09 16.05
C ASP A 549 25.31 32.41 16.57
N PHE A 550 24.28 31.71 16.08
CA PHE A 550 22.87 32.01 16.35
C PHE A 550 22.11 30.85 16.99
N THR A 551 22.61 29.63 16.86
CA THR A 551 21.90 28.42 17.25
C THR A 551 22.84 27.34 17.80
N THR A 552 22.34 26.62 18.80
CA THR A 552 22.98 25.38 19.26
C THR A 552 22.04 24.21 19.04
N VAL A 553 22.51 23.17 18.36
CA VAL A 553 21.77 21.92 18.12
C VAL A 553 22.31 20.81 19.01
N ARG A 554 21.41 20.19 19.79
CA ARG A 554 21.72 19.07 20.69
C ARG A 554 20.83 17.86 20.38
N SER A 555 21.31 16.64 20.62
CA SER A 555 20.45 15.45 20.70
C SER A 555 20.10 15.18 22.16
N ALA A 556 18.88 14.73 22.44
CA ALA A 556 18.49 14.31 23.78
C ALA A 556 17.49 13.14 23.74
N ILE A 557 17.33 12.47 24.86
CA ILE A 557 16.23 11.53 25.12
C ILE A 557 15.14 12.27 25.89
N TRP A 558 13.99 12.46 25.25
CA TRP A 558 12.80 12.99 25.91
C TRP A 558 12.07 11.86 26.64
N THR A 559 12.07 11.91 27.97
CA THR A 559 11.53 10.87 28.87
C THR A 559 10.04 10.60 28.66
N ASP A 560 9.20 11.61 28.75
CA ASP A 560 7.76 11.47 28.51
C ASP A 560 7.45 11.25 27.03
N GLY A 561 8.24 11.87 26.15
CA GLY A 561 8.08 11.78 24.71
C GLY A 561 6.78 12.43 24.20
N PRO A 562 6.58 12.47 22.87
CA PRO A 562 5.46 13.17 22.27
C PRO A 562 4.12 12.50 22.60
N LEU A 563 3.12 13.34 22.87
CA LEU A 563 1.73 12.90 23.01
C LEU A 563 1.08 12.78 21.62
N CYS A 564 0.44 11.64 21.36
CA CYS A 564 -0.26 11.41 20.09
C CYS A 564 -1.56 10.62 20.31
N GLY A 565 -2.47 10.73 19.34
CA GLY A 565 -3.69 9.95 19.33
C GLY A 565 -3.42 8.46 19.09
N TYR A 566 -3.85 7.62 20.02
CA TYR A 566 -3.84 6.17 19.91
C TYR A 566 -5.25 5.65 19.67
N ASN A 567 -5.36 4.47 19.03
CA ASN A 567 -6.63 3.86 18.64
C ASN A 567 -7.54 4.87 17.93
N TYR A 568 -7.12 5.38 16.77
CA TYR A 568 -7.87 6.40 16.00
C TYR A 568 -8.16 7.70 16.77
N GLY A 569 -7.36 8.02 17.79
CA GLY A 569 -7.51 9.25 18.59
C GLY A 569 -8.57 9.17 19.70
N TYR A 570 -9.04 7.97 20.05
CA TYR A 570 -9.92 7.78 21.21
C TYR A 570 -9.18 7.97 22.54
N ILE A 571 -7.87 7.73 22.56
CA ILE A 571 -7.02 7.81 23.75
C ILE A 571 -5.76 8.60 23.38
N LEU A 572 -5.33 9.51 24.24
CA LEU A 572 -4.01 10.16 24.12
C LEU A 572 -2.96 9.27 24.78
N LYS A 573 -1.87 8.96 24.07
CA LYS A 573 -0.78 8.12 24.60
C LYS A 573 0.57 8.80 24.39
N ARG A 574 1.41 8.76 25.43
CA ARG A 574 2.81 9.18 25.41
C ARG A 574 3.67 8.16 24.69
N ASN A 575 4.56 8.62 23.82
CA ASN A 575 5.59 7.80 23.21
C ASN A 575 6.91 7.98 23.96
N PHE A 576 7.00 7.34 25.13
CA PHE A 576 8.10 7.50 26.08
C PHE A 576 9.50 7.27 25.47
N TYR A 577 10.49 7.92 26.07
CA TYR A 577 11.93 7.79 25.77
C TYR A 577 12.27 8.07 24.30
N LYS A 578 11.64 9.09 23.73
CA LYS A 578 11.86 9.44 22.33
C LYS A 578 13.17 10.19 22.17
N LYS A 579 14.06 9.71 21.30
CA LYS A 579 15.22 10.49 20.85
C LYS A 579 14.75 11.68 20.00
N VAL A 580 15.19 12.88 20.38
CA VAL A 580 14.81 14.16 19.78
C VAL A 580 16.02 15.03 19.49
N ALA A 581 15.84 16.01 18.61
CA ALA A 581 16.80 17.09 18.40
C ALA A 581 16.27 18.37 19.06
N LEU A 582 17.15 19.07 19.76
CA LEU A 582 16.90 20.33 20.45
C LEU A 582 17.65 21.43 19.70
N LYS A 583 16.94 22.38 19.09
CA LYS A 583 17.54 23.58 18.48
C LYS A 583 17.32 24.76 19.43
N CYS A 584 18.36 25.14 20.16
CA CYS A 584 18.38 26.33 21.00
C CYS A 584 18.63 27.56 20.13
N LEU A 585 17.80 28.59 20.27
CA LEU A 585 17.94 29.85 19.54
C LEU A 585 18.48 30.92 20.47
N HIS A 586 19.69 31.42 20.22
CA HIS A 586 20.34 32.40 21.10
C HIS A 586 19.61 33.75 21.08
N ASN A 587 19.49 34.39 22.25
CA ASN A 587 18.81 35.67 22.47
C ASN A 587 17.29 35.64 22.19
N SER A 588 16.67 34.45 22.11
CA SER A 588 15.25 34.30 21.77
C SER A 588 14.29 34.73 22.88
N GLN A 589 14.76 34.86 24.12
CA GLN A 589 14.03 35.46 25.24
C GLN A 589 13.57 36.89 24.94
N ASN A 590 14.30 37.61 24.09
CA ASN A 590 14.02 39.01 23.74
C ASN A 590 13.19 39.15 22.46
N ASN A 591 13.00 38.09 21.66
CA ASN A 591 12.28 38.14 20.39
C ASN A 591 11.36 36.92 20.15
N THR A 592 10.28 36.84 20.93
CA THR A 592 9.30 35.75 20.81
C THR A 592 8.62 35.72 19.43
N ILE A 593 8.50 36.85 18.71
CA ILE A 593 7.83 36.88 17.40
C ILE A 593 8.64 36.09 16.35
N GLU A 594 9.95 36.28 16.32
CA GLU A 594 10.85 35.57 15.41
C GLU A 594 10.85 34.06 15.68
N LEU A 595 10.88 33.66 16.96
CA LEU A 595 10.71 32.27 17.39
C LEU A 595 9.42 31.66 16.82
N LEU A 596 8.28 32.33 16.98
CA LEU A 596 6.99 31.79 16.53
C LEU A 596 6.89 31.70 15.00
N ASN A 597 7.50 32.66 14.28
CA ASN A 597 7.59 32.59 12.81
C ASN A 597 8.46 31.42 12.35
N GLU A 598 9.59 31.16 13.03
CA GLU A 598 10.43 29.99 12.78
C GLU A 598 9.65 28.69 13.01
N VAL A 599 8.85 28.59 14.10
CA VAL A 599 8.03 27.39 14.38
C VAL A 599 7.03 27.08 13.27
N LYS A 600 6.41 28.11 12.67
CA LYS A 600 5.43 27.96 11.58
C LYS A 600 5.99 27.31 10.31
N LEU A 601 7.31 27.25 10.15
CA LEU A 601 7.96 26.57 9.02
C LEU A 601 7.91 25.04 9.15
N TYR A 602 7.61 24.52 10.35
CA TYR A 602 7.63 23.09 10.64
C TYR A 602 6.23 22.49 10.73
N SER A 603 6.14 21.16 10.64
CA SER A 603 4.87 20.45 10.58
C SER A 603 4.62 19.60 11.82
N ILE A 604 3.40 19.64 12.34
CA ILE A 604 2.91 18.69 13.37
C ILE A 604 2.28 17.45 12.76
N ASN A 605 2.06 17.45 11.44
CA ASN A 605 1.38 16.39 10.72
C ASN A 605 2.33 15.23 10.43
N LYS A 606 1.99 14.05 10.93
CA LYS A 606 2.81 12.84 10.74
C LYS A 606 2.95 12.45 9.26
N ASN A 607 1.98 12.77 8.42
CA ASN A 607 1.94 12.40 7.01
C ASN A 607 2.54 13.45 6.07
N ASP A 608 2.90 14.63 6.58
CA ASP A 608 3.63 15.64 5.81
C ASP A 608 5.06 15.15 5.58
N LYS A 609 5.39 14.88 4.31
CA LYS A 609 6.73 14.41 3.88
C LYS A 609 7.63 15.57 3.44
N SER A 610 7.12 16.79 3.42
CA SER A 610 7.83 17.99 2.96
C SER A 610 8.58 18.70 4.08
N ASN A 611 8.16 18.52 5.33
CA ASN A 611 8.66 19.30 6.47
C ASN A 611 9.13 18.42 7.63
N ILE A 612 10.09 18.94 8.40
CA ILE A 612 10.59 18.30 9.62
C ILE A 612 9.49 18.36 10.68
N ARG A 613 9.33 17.26 11.42
CA ARG A 613 8.33 17.20 12.49
C ARG A 613 8.80 17.95 13.73
N ILE A 614 7.97 18.87 14.19
CA ILE A 614 8.14 19.56 15.47
C ILE A 614 7.19 19.00 16.52
N TYR A 615 7.66 18.85 17.74
CA TYR A 615 6.89 18.31 18.86
C TYR A 615 6.49 19.37 19.87
N GLY A 616 7.28 20.43 20.03
CA GLY A 616 7.00 21.44 21.03
C GLY A 616 8.10 22.47 21.20
N ILE A 617 7.93 23.29 22.23
CA ILE A 617 8.87 24.32 22.66
C ILE A 617 9.29 24.00 24.09
N SER A 618 10.56 24.22 24.40
CA SER A 618 11.11 24.22 25.74
C SER A 618 11.89 25.53 25.96
N GLN A 619 12.49 25.69 27.13
CA GLN A 619 13.35 26.81 27.44
C GLN A 619 14.54 26.35 28.27
N ASP A 620 15.71 26.84 27.90
CA ASP A 620 16.94 26.62 28.64
C ASP A 620 16.81 27.28 30.04
N PRO A 621 17.01 26.52 31.13
CA PRO A 621 16.83 27.04 32.47
C PRO A 621 17.85 28.12 32.84
N ASP A 622 19.03 28.11 32.22
CA ASP A 622 20.14 28.99 32.55
C ASP A 622 20.12 30.25 31.67
N THR A 623 20.07 30.08 30.34
CA THR A 623 20.10 31.22 29.41
C THR A 623 18.74 31.87 29.19
N LYS A 624 17.65 31.15 29.51
CA LYS A 624 16.26 31.51 29.17
C LYS A 624 15.97 31.54 27.67
N ASP A 625 16.90 31.08 26.84
CA ASP A 625 16.67 30.89 25.41
C ASP A 625 15.60 29.80 25.19
N TYR A 626 14.73 30.02 24.21
CA TYR A 626 13.80 29.02 23.76
C TYR A 626 14.48 27.93 22.93
N ILE A 627 13.98 26.72 23.10
CA ILE A 627 14.45 25.51 22.47
C ILE A 627 13.31 24.91 21.65
N LEU A 628 13.54 24.70 20.37
CA LEU A 628 12.62 23.97 19.50
C LEU A 628 12.93 22.48 19.55
N VAL A 629 11.89 21.66 19.75
CA VAL A 629 12.04 20.21 19.95
C VAL A 629 11.52 19.47 18.73
N PHE A 630 12.40 18.76 18.03
CA PHE A 630 12.10 18.10 16.75
C PHE A 630 12.31 16.58 16.80
N GLN A 631 11.79 15.91 15.77
CA GLN A 631 12.24 14.58 15.40
C GLN A 631 13.78 14.55 15.24
N ASP A 632 14.41 13.45 15.64
CA ASP A 632 15.87 13.22 15.51
C ASP A 632 16.31 13.20 14.03
N SER A 633 16.50 14.40 13.47
CA SER A 633 16.71 14.65 12.04
C SER A 633 18.07 15.26 11.70
N TYR A 634 18.97 15.40 12.68
CA TYR A 634 20.27 16.04 12.50
C TYR A 634 21.40 15.01 12.46
N CYS A 635 22.38 15.26 11.60
CA CYS A 635 23.57 14.43 11.47
C CYS A 635 24.52 14.67 12.64
N GLU A 636 24.81 13.61 13.40
CA GLU A 636 25.74 13.65 14.54
C GLU A 636 27.17 14.03 14.11
N LYS A 637 27.53 13.82 12.83
CA LYS A 637 28.89 14.12 12.31
C LYS A 637 29.09 15.58 11.90
N CYS A 638 28.06 16.22 11.34
CA CYS A 638 28.24 17.53 10.70
C CYS A 638 27.15 18.56 11.03
N GLY A 639 26.20 18.24 11.91
CA GLY A 639 25.16 19.18 12.34
C GLY A 639 24.10 19.53 11.29
N LYS A 640 24.20 19.03 10.06
CA LYS A 640 23.22 19.29 9.00
C LYS A 640 22.04 18.32 9.08
N THR A 641 20.88 18.76 8.61
CA THR A 641 19.69 17.91 8.54
C THR A 641 19.88 16.78 7.54
N TYR A 642 19.33 15.59 7.84
CA TYR A 642 19.34 14.49 6.88
C TYR A 642 18.48 14.83 5.66
N ALA A 643 18.91 14.40 4.47
CA ALA A 643 18.18 14.61 3.22
C ALA A 643 16.78 13.96 3.24
N ASN A 644 16.61 12.94 4.08
CA ASN A 644 15.35 12.24 4.30
C ASN A 644 14.75 12.51 5.71
N ALA A 645 15.12 13.63 6.34
CA ALA A 645 14.63 14.05 7.65
C ALA A 645 13.09 14.00 7.80
N ASN A 646 12.37 14.17 6.70
CA ASN A 646 10.90 14.24 6.67
C ASN A 646 10.23 12.86 6.46
N ALA A 647 11.01 11.77 6.39
CA ALA A 647 10.48 10.43 6.16
C ALA A 647 9.63 9.92 7.35
N LYS A 648 8.67 9.03 7.05
CA LYS A 648 7.81 8.37 8.06
C LYS A 648 8.61 7.47 9.01
N ASP A 649 9.69 6.91 8.51
CA ASP A 649 10.63 6.06 9.23
C ASP A 649 12.05 6.51 8.86
N LEU A 650 12.87 6.79 9.87
CA LEU A 650 14.29 7.18 9.73
C LEU A 650 15.21 5.96 9.95
N SER A 651 14.74 4.76 9.60
CA SER A 651 15.54 3.53 9.63
C SER A 651 16.83 3.63 8.81
N TYR A 652 16.87 4.54 7.84
CA TYR A 652 18.08 4.96 7.13
C TYR A 652 18.25 6.47 7.28
N LYS A 653 19.44 6.96 7.66
CA LYS A 653 19.73 8.40 7.85
C LYS A 653 20.75 8.83 6.82
N TRP A 654 20.36 9.64 5.83
CA TRP A 654 21.23 10.02 4.73
C TRP A 654 21.69 11.48 4.85
N CYS A 655 22.99 11.71 5.03
CA CYS A 655 23.57 13.04 5.11
C CYS A 655 24.37 13.34 3.83
N ASN A 656 23.81 14.19 2.96
CA ASN A 656 24.46 14.57 1.70
C ASN A 656 25.87 15.17 1.91
N PRO A 657 26.08 16.17 2.81
CA PRO A 657 27.40 16.72 3.07
C PRO A 657 28.43 15.67 3.51
N CYS A 658 28.10 14.86 4.53
CA CYS A 658 29.00 13.81 5.00
C CYS A 658 29.33 12.79 3.91
N HIS A 659 28.38 12.50 3.02
CA HIS A 659 28.62 11.56 1.93
C HIS A 659 29.53 12.19 0.85
N ILE A 660 29.32 13.46 0.51
CA ILE A 660 30.21 14.20 -0.39
C ILE A 660 31.62 14.30 0.18
N ASP A 661 31.77 14.61 1.47
CA ASP A 661 33.07 14.71 2.14
C ASP A 661 33.77 13.35 2.20
N ASN A 662 33.02 12.27 2.45
CA ASN A 662 33.54 10.90 2.38
C ASN A 662 33.98 10.53 0.95
N LEU A 663 33.21 10.90 -0.08
CA LEU A 663 33.59 10.71 -1.47
C LEU A 663 34.86 11.49 -1.79
N LYS A 664 34.95 12.77 -1.42
CA LYS A 664 36.14 13.60 -1.64
C LYS A 664 37.39 12.97 -1.00
N GLN A 665 37.32 12.55 0.26
CA GLN A 665 38.43 11.90 0.97
C GLN A 665 38.85 10.56 0.34
N ASN A 666 37.90 9.77 -0.14
CA ASN A 666 38.19 8.49 -0.79
C ASN A 666 38.70 8.65 -2.22
N PHE A 667 38.25 9.68 -2.94
CA PHE A 667 38.72 9.99 -4.30
C PHE A 667 40.12 10.62 -4.33
N THR A 668 40.54 11.34 -3.28
CA THR A 668 41.93 11.83 -3.16
C THR A 668 42.96 10.72 -3.04
N ASN A 669 42.55 9.52 -2.61
CA ASN A 669 43.43 8.35 -2.46
C ASN A 669 43.23 7.31 -3.58
N TRP A 670 42.41 7.61 -4.59
CA TRP A 670 42.08 6.67 -5.66
C TRP A 670 43.09 6.76 -6.80
N THR A 671 43.70 5.63 -7.14
CA THR A 671 44.52 5.45 -8.35
C THR A 671 44.07 4.16 -9.03
N SER A 672 43.84 4.24 -10.34
CA SER A 672 43.52 3.09 -11.17
C SER A 672 44.76 2.31 -11.62
N GLY A 673 45.96 2.83 -11.32
CA GLY A 673 47.22 2.38 -11.92
C GLY A 673 47.33 2.72 -13.41
N ASN A 674 46.40 3.50 -13.95
CA ASN A 674 46.40 3.98 -15.34
C ASN A 674 46.35 5.51 -15.34
N GLU A 675 47.49 6.11 -15.68
CA GLU A 675 47.73 7.55 -15.65
C GLU A 675 46.69 8.36 -16.47
N LYS A 676 46.16 7.81 -17.56
CA LYS A 676 45.13 8.51 -18.36
C LYS A 676 43.76 8.53 -17.69
N ILE A 677 43.39 7.46 -17.00
CA ILE A 677 42.12 7.37 -16.27
C ILE A 677 42.23 8.23 -15.00
N ASP A 678 43.37 8.19 -14.33
CA ASP A 678 43.62 8.99 -13.12
C ASP A 678 43.59 10.49 -13.43
N ASN A 679 44.21 10.91 -14.54
CA ASN A 679 44.11 12.30 -15.03
C ASN A 679 42.69 12.70 -15.45
N PHE A 680 41.93 11.80 -16.09
CA PHE A 680 40.54 12.08 -16.46
C PHE A 680 39.64 12.25 -15.24
N ILE A 681 39.84 11.44 -14.19
CA ILE A 681 39.07 11.56 -12.94
C ILE A 681 39.47 12.80 -12.17
N GLN A 682 40.75 13.18 -12.13
CA GLN A 682 41.18 14.46 -11.55
C GLN A 682 40.56 15.67 -12.27
N THR A 683 40.31 15.61 -13.58
CA THR A 683 39.59 16.68 -14.29
C THR A 683 38.09 16.72 -14.04
N MET A 684 37.48 15.68 -13.45
CA MET A 684 36.06 15.65 -13.07
C MET A 684 35.79 15.99 -11.59
N GLN A 685 36.84 16.04 -10.76
CA GLN A 685 36.80 16.60 -9.41
C GLN A 685 36.67 18.13 -9.47
#